data_AF-A0AAE6YC86-F1
#
_entry.id   AF-A0AAE6YC86-F1
#
_cell.length_a   1.000
_cell.length_b   1.000
_cell.length_c   1.000
_cell.angle_alpha   90.00
_cell.angle_beta   90.00
_cell.angle_gamma   90.00
#
_symmetry.space_group_name_H-M   'P 1'
#
loop_
_entity.id
_entity.type
_entity.pdbx_description
1 polymer ?
#
loop_
_entity_poly.entity_id
_entity_poly.type
_entity_poly.pdbx_seq_one_letter_code
_entity_poly.pdbx_strand_id
1 'polypeptide(L)'
;MDTPISEDGRAGRWLLSAALLALSWLPRTVLAVGWILVCLHFDQVAGAACVVAFVTVRAVRAVGRRGPLPGRALNPDDEPELAALVRDVAERVGFGEPLLVRVVPGVEASLGRVRVGRTDTRVLLLGLPLLRALTAAELASVVAHELAHERHVGDRGVVLLRFARAWTADGLEGRFRPTAPLAGPLLRASQPQMWRAETAADADAARVAGTEATAGALRRTALLHTVLDNLGESWLDRLAEDGRRPEDVYDALDAALADPHVAHRAARAVAEADLLHPDPYATSDHPPLERRLAALPHHTGTPYGDTPVPLRTAAAVEAWCARALAHGEERPGTPASDTDALRPVRLLELPDDDLRELGGSPLSPALCRATGRDTPAEAVSAALDAIADGTWTALARALEPVSAARPGRRARPDRPDGRRRRRRPHPGGRPARGRPDPRRPLDPHRAAHPRRPADRPLRAGRHGARRRRPRPPARPADHHRPEGDRRMNRPGPALRLGLFGVAVTVLGHALFAGWLGLHLVRHQDARDRATSLAVGVVVADGVGDAEDIRVRWTDDQGRTHVQRFGVYDTGRHTEGTRFPVRYAPGGTEGFPADPDETAAEDDLLVPILLAGLVALPLAGVWGWRGLRFLVTARFPGRPMTVRVRRRTAGRGPKTWLELTAPDGTRHWQRVMWHPATTDVPDATPVRVHGRSPRRPAVVALPDGTRLVPLGRPRHRRPAGGFLDEAVRTDLRDAFLLPPGTAAGPALPWRGAAWAAAAGTTLGTATGITLTDASPTGTIALTLGGAALAAAAWALSDPQPR
;
A
#
# COMPACT_ATOMS: atom_id res chain seq x y z
N MET A 1 -1.30 28.23 -26.54
CA MET A 1 -2.73 28.61 -26.67
C MET A 1 -3.43 27.72 -25.68
N ASP A 2 -3.63 28.22 -24.47
CA ASP A 2 -3.97 27.34 -23.36
C ASP A 2 -5.48 27.36 -23.22
N THR A 3 -6.14 26.40 -23.84
CA THR A 3 -7.55 26.15 -23.58
C THR A 3 -7.67 25.71 -22.11
N PRO A 4 -8.37 26.47 -21.25
CA PRO A 4 -8.53 26.08 -19.86
C PRO A 4 -9.21 24.72 -19.81
N ILE A 5 -8.56 23.75 -19.14
CA ILE A 5 -9.12 22.42 -18.93
C ILE A 5 -10.46 22.60 -18.23
N SER A 6 -11.56 22.20 -18.88
CA SER A 6 -12.90 22.34 -18.31
C SER A 6 -12.98 21.66 -16.95
N GLU A 7 -13.77 22.22 -16.03
CA GLU A 7 -13.86 21.71 -14.65
C GLU A 7 -14.28 20.24 -14.60
N ASP A 8 -15.12 19.80 -15.55
CA ASP A 8 -15.49 18.40 -15.79
C ASP A 8 -14.27 17.48 -15.95
N GLY A 9 -13.25 17.94 -16.69
CA GLY A 9 -11.99 17.21 -16.91
C GLY A 9 -11.10 17.17 -15.67
N ARG A 10 -11.24 18.14 -14.75
CA ARG A 10 -10.57 18.11 -13.44
C ARG A 10 -11.29 17.14 -12.50
N ALA A 11 -12.61 17.26 -12.34
CA ALA A 11 -13.41 16.36 -11.50
C ALA A 11 -13.28 14.88 -11.91
N GLY A 12 -13.31 14.60 -13.22
CA GLY A 12 -13.10 13.25 -13.76
C GLY A 12 -11.74 12.64 -13.39
N ARG A 13 -10.66 13.44 -13.33
CA ARG A 13 -9.32 12.98 -12.91
C ARG A 13 -9.25 12.58 -11.45
N TRP A 14 -9.81 13.41 -10.56
CA TRP A 14 -9.86 13.10 -9.12
C TRP A 14 -10.69 11.84 -8.84
N LEU A 15 -11.86 11.70 -9.48
CA LEU A 15 -12.70 10.50 -9.37
C LEU A 15 -12.00 9.23 -9.85
N LEU A 16 -11.28 9.30 -10.98
CA LEU A 16 -10.56 8.16 -11.54
C LEU A 16 -9.37 7.74 -10.67
N SER A 17 -8.63 8.73 -10.14
CA SER A 17 -7.54 8.50 -9.18
C SER A 17 -8.05 7.86 -7.89
N ALA A 18 -9.15 8.39 -7.33
CA ALA A 18 -9.79 7.84 -6.14
C ALA A 18 -10.30 6.40 -6.37
N ALA A 19 -10.86 6.10 -7.55
CA ALA A 19 -11.32 4.77 -7.91
C ALA A 19 -10.16 3.75 -8.02
N LEU A 20 -9.06 4.13 -8.67
CA LEU A 20 -7.84 3.32 -8.77
C LEU A 20 -7.24 3.04 -7.39
N LEU A 21 -7.10 4.06 -6.53
CA LEU A 21 -6.61 3.92 -5.16
C LEU A 21 -7.54 3.02 -4.32
N ALA A 22 -8.86 3.29 -4.32
CA ALA A 22 -9.82 2.49 -3.57
C ALA A 22 -9.78 1.01 -3.98
N LEU A 23 -9.70 0.73 -5.29
CA LEU A 23 -9.56 -0.62 -5.82
C LEU A 23 -8.26 -1.29 -5.36
N SER A 24 -7.13 -0.59 -5.45
CA SER A 24 -5.82 -1.12 -5.03
C SER A 24 -5.71 -1.37 -3.54
N TRP A 25 -6.39 -0.57 -2.71
CA TRP A 25 -6.40 -0.75 -1.27
C TRP A 25 -7.31 -1.91 -0.86
N LEU A 26 -8.48 -2.08 -1.49
CA LEU A 26 -9.54 -3.01 -1.05
C LEU A 26 -9.07 -4.44 -0.70
N PRO A 27 -8.26 -5.16 -1.49
CA PRO A 27 -7.77 -6.50 -1.11
C PRO A 27 -6.87 -6.47 0.14
N ARG A 28 -6.04 -5.42 0.27
CA ARG A 28 -5.13 -5.20 1.39
C ARG A 28 -5.95 -4.88 2.66
N THR A 29 -6.99 -4.06 2.55
CA THR A 29 -7.92 -3.76 3.65
C THR A 29 -8.72 -4.99 4.07
N VAL A 30 -9.25 -5.77 3.13
CA VAL A 30 -9.98 -7.01 3.43
C VAL A 30 -9.07 -8.05 4.11
N LEU A 31 -7.83 -8.21 3.63
CA LEU A 31 -6.85 -9.10 4.27
C LEU A 31 -6.49 -8.62 5.68
N ALA A 32 -6.26 -7.31 5.87
CA ALA A 32 -5.97 -6.73 7.17
C ALA A 32 -7.14 -6.90 8.15
N VAL A 33 -8.38 -6.62 7.73
CA VAL A 33 -9.60 -6.82 8.53
C VAL A 33 -9.80 -8.31 8.84
N GLY A 34 -9.64 -9.20 7.87
CA GLY A 34 -9.70 -10.64 8.08
C GLY A 34 -8.66 -11.13 9.09
N TRP A 35 -7.41 -10.65 8.97
CA TRP A 35 -6.34 -10.93 9.90
C TRP A 35 -6.63 -10.39 11.31
N ILE A 36 -7.14 -9.16 11.43
CA ILE A 36 -7.61 -8.56 12.69
C ILE A 36 -8.70 -9.43 13.32
N LEU A 37 -9.69 -9.91 12.54
CA LEU A 37 -10.77 -10.76 13.04
C LEU A 37 -10.27 -12.13 13.50
N VAL A 38 -9.34 -12.76 12.76
CA VAL A 38 -8.66 -14.01 13.16
C VAL A 38 -7.88 -13.79 14.46
N CYS A 39 -7.07 -12.74 14.51
CA CYS A 39 -6.32 -12.34 15.69
C CYS A 39 -7.21 -12.13 16.93
N LEU A 40 -8.29 -11.35 16.80
CA LEU A 40 -9.29 -11.15 17.85
C LEU A 40 -10.03 -12.44 18.25
N HIS A 41 -10.09 -13.44 17.36
CA HIS A 41 -10.68 -14.75 17.63
C HIS A 41 -9.76 -15.67 18.44
N PHE A 42 -8.44 -15.67 18.17
CA PHE A 42 -7.47 -16.59 18.76
C PHE A 42 -6.75 -16.02 20.00
N ASP A 43 -6.12 -14.84 19.92
CA ASP A 43 -5.56 -14.13 21.09
C ASP A 43 -5.49 -12.61 20.85
N GLN A 44 -6.20 -11.83 21.67
CA GLN A 44 -6.33 -10.39 21.51
C GLN A 44 -5.01 -9.63 21.70
N VAL A 45 -4.04 -10.18 22.45
CA VAL A 45 -2.77 -9.50 22.72
C VAL A 45 -1.79 -9.70 21.55
N ALA A 46 -1.68 -10.92 21.04
CA ALA A 46 -0.90 -11.19 19.83
C ALA A 46 -1.49 -10.43 18.62
N GLY A 47 -2.82 -10.33 18.56
CA GLY A 47 -3.52 -9.59 17.53
C GLY A 47 -3.15 -8.12 17.42
N ALA A 48 -3.26 -7.38 18.54
CA ALA A 48 -2.87 -5.98 18.57
C ALA A 48 -1.38 -5.80 18.25
N ALA A 49 -0.52 -6.69 18.76
CA ALA A 49 0.92 -6.66 18.48
C ALA A 49 1.23 -6.86 16.99
N CYS A 50 0.56 -7.80 16.30
CA CYS A 50 0.75 -8.01 14.86
C CYS A 50 0.27 -6.82 14.01
N VAL A 51 -0.84 -6.16 14.39
CA VAL A 51 -1.34 -4.97 13.68
C VAL A 51 -0.37 -3.81 13.86
N VAL A 52 0.08 -3.54 15.09
CA VAL A 52 1.09 -2.50 15.36
C VAL A 52 2.37 -2.83 14.61
N ALA A 53 2.90 -4.05 14.69
CA ALA A 53 4.11 -4.45 13.96
C ALA A 53 3.96 -4.29 12.43
N PHE A 54 2.80 -4.62 11.84
CA PHE A 54 2.55 -4.42 10.42
C PHE A 54 2.56 -2.93 10.03
N VAL A 55 1.87 -2.08 10.80
CA VAL A 55 1.85 -0.62 10.59
C VAL A 55 3.22 -0.01 10.79
N THR A 56 3.94 -0.37 11.87
CA THR A 56 5.29 0.11 12.16
C THR A 56 6.29 -0.32 11.07
N VAL A 57 6.26 -1.59 10.62
CA VAL A 57 7.13 -2.06 9.51
C VAL A 57 6.82 -1.33 8.20
N ARG A 58 5.56 -0.96 7.95
CA ARG A 58 5.16 -0.17 6.78
C ARG A 58 5.62 1.28 6.89
N ALA A 59 5.43 1.92 8.05
CA ALA A 59 5.89 3.28 8.32
C ALA A 59 7.42 3.38 8.25
N VAL A 60 8.15 2.46 8.87
CA VAL A 60 9.62 2.37 8.78
C VAL A 60 10.08 2.14 7.34
N ARG A 61 9.37 1.34 6.53
CA ARG A 61 9.67 1.19 5.09
C ARG A 61 9.31 2.41 4.23
N ALA A 62 8.36 3.24 4.66
CA ALA A 62 8.02 4.48 3.97
C ALA A 62 9.03 5.59 4.29
N VAL A 63 9.41 5.73 5.56
CA VAL A 63 10.42 6.70 6.04
C VAL A 63 11.83 6.30 5.59
N GLY A 64 12.15 5.00 5.57
CA GLY A 64 13.44 4.47 5.11
C GLY A 64 13.69 4.53 3.60
N ARG A 65 12.86 5.24 2.82
CA ARG A 65 13.06 5.48 1.38
C ARG A 65 13.81 6.78 1.06
N ARG A 66 14.24 7.56 2.06
CA ARG A 66 15.22 8.64 1.89
C ARG A 66 16.63 8.07 1.75
N GLY A 67 16.90 7.39 0.64
CA GLY A 67 18.25 7.00 0.23
C GLY A 67 19.07 8.19 -0.27
N PRO A 68 20.36 8.00 -0.60
CA PRO A 68 21.08 8.97 -1.43
C PRO A 68 20.36 9.17 -2.78
N LEU A 69 20.60 10.30 -3.43
CA LEU A 69 20.13 10.50 -4.81
C LEU A 69 20.79 9.47 -5.74
N PRO A 70 20.01 8.84 -6.64
CA PRO A 70 20.56 7.87 -7.58
C PRO A 70 21.58 8.49 -8.53
N GLY A 71 22.48 7.67 -9.06
CA GLY A 71 23.51 8.11 -10.00
C GLY A 71 24.67 8.92 -9.39
N ARG A 72 25.68 9.22 -10.22
CA ARG A 72 26.86 10.05 -9.90
C ARG A 72 26.63 11.49 -10.36
N ALA A 73 26.74 12.48 -9.47
CA ALA A 73 26.67 13.89 -9.86
C ALA A 73 27.82 14.27 -10.81
N LEU A 74 27.50 15.04 -11.85
CA LEU A 74 28.49 15.71 -12.69
C LEU A 74 28.65 17.16 -12.24
N ASN A 75 29.88 17.63 -12.27
CA ASN A 75 30.22 19.04 -12.08
C ASN A 75 30.19 19.74 -13.45
N PRO A 76 29.43 20.85 -13.62
CA PRO A 76 29.39 21.59 -14.89
C PRO A 76 30.76 22.06 -15.40
N ASP A 77 31.73 22.29 -14.50
CA ASP A 77 33.08 22.73 -14.87
C ASP A 77 33.96 21.57 -15.39
N ASP A 78 33.70 20.35 -14.92
CA ASP A 78 34.40 19.14 -15.37
C ASP A 78 33.84 18.61 -16.69
N GLU A 79 32.56 18.88 -16.99
CA GLU A 79 31.83 18.44 -18.21
C GLU A 79 31.15 19.62 -18.95
N PRO A 80 31.90 20.62 -19.43
CA PRO A 80 31.35 21.86 -19.94
C PRO A 80 30.57 21.69 -21.25
N GLU A 81 30.91 20.72 -22.10
CA GLU A 81 30.19 20.41 -23.34
C GLU A 81 28.76 19.91 -23.04
N LEU A 82 28.60 18.98 -22.10
CA LEU A 82 27.29 18.50 -21.66
C LEU A 82 26.51 19.59 -20.92
N ALA A 83 27.18 20.35 -20.04
CA ALA A 83 26.56 21.44 -19.31
C ALA A 83 26.05 22.56 -20.23
N ALA A 84 26.76 22.85 -21.33
CA ALA A 84 26.32 23.80 -22.35
C ALA A 84 25.08 23.29 -23.10
N LEU A 85 25.06 22.01 -23.51
CA LEU A 85 23.90 21.41 -24.18
C LEU A 85 22.66 21.44 -23.28
N VAL A 86 22.76 20.97 -22.04
CA VAL A 86 21.62 20.93 -21.10
C VAL A 86 21.10 22.34 -20.82
N ARG A 87 21.98 23.35 -20.75
CA ARG A 87 21.61 24.76 -20.54
C ARG A 87 20.89 25.37 -21.75
N ASP A 88 21.39 25.18 -22.96
CA ASP A 88 20.75 25.68 -24.19
C ASP A 88 19.40 24.97 -24.45
N VAL A 89 19.30 23.67 -24.19
CA VAL A 89 18.02 22.95 -24.23
C VAL A 89 17.05 23.49 -23.18
N ALA A 90 17.49 23.67 -21.93
CA ALA A 90 16.66 24.26 -20.88
C ALA A 90 16.15 25.65 -21.27
N GLU A 91 17.00 26.51 -21.83
CA GLU A 91 16.62 27.85 -22.32
C GLU A 91 15.56 27.78 -23.44
N ARG A 92 15.72 26.90 -24.44
CA ARG A 92 14.78 26.73 -25.56
C ARG A 92 13.44 26.08 -25.18
N VAL A 93 13.43 25.28 -24.11
CA VAL A 93 12.20 24.81 -23.46
C VAL A 93 11.63 25.94 -22.57
N GLY A 94 12.46 26.85 -22.05
CA GLY A 94 12.10 27.95 -21.13
C GLY A 94 12.17 27.56 -19.65
N PHE A 95 13.01 26.60 -19.30
CA PHE A 95 13.07 25.91 -18.01
C PHE A 95 14.05 26.64 -17.08
N GLY A 96 13.51 27.48 -16.19
CA GLY A 96 14.30 28.36 -15.31
C GLY A 96 14.62 27.81 -13.91
N GLU A 97 14.23 26.57 -13.58
CA GLU A 97 14.57 25.97 -12.28
C GLU A 97 16.05 25.49 -12.26
N PRO A 98 16.76 25.55 -11.11
CA PRO A 98 18.12 25.04 -11.01
C PRO A 98 18.22 23.54 -11.35
N LEU A 99 19.16 23.16 -12.21
CA LEU A 99 19.35 21.79 -12.68
C LEU A 99 20.68 21.19 -12.18
N LEU A 100 20.60 19.99 -11.58
CA LEU A 100 21.72 19.12 -11.23
C LEU A 100 21.70 17.90 -12.16
N VAL A 101 22.76 17.68 -12.95
CA VAL A 101 22.89 16.49 -13.80
C VAL A 101 23.56 15.36 -13.00
N ARG A 102 23.01 14.15 -13.08
CA ARG A 102 23.63 12.93 -12.53
C ARG A 102 23.60 11.81 -13.56
N VAL A 103 24.69 11.07 -13.68
CA VAL A 103 24.77 9.89 -14.56
C VAL A 103 24.32 8.64 -13.82
N VAL A 104 23.40 7.89 -14.41
CA VAL A 104 22.93 6.58 -13.92
C VAL A 104 23.44 5.47 -14.84
N PRO A 105 23.61 4.23 -14.35
CA PRO A 105 24.20 3.16 -15.14
C PRO A 105 23.28 2.56 -16.22
N GLY A 106 21.95 2.61 -16.02
CA GLY A 106 20.95 2.05 -16.95
C GLY A 106 20.60 2.98 -18.11
N VAL A 107 19.73 2.52 -19.02
CA VAL A 107 19.18 3.33 -20.12
C VAL A 107 18.03 4.18 -19.59
N GLU A 108 18.32 5.20 -18.78
CA GLU A 108 17.27 6.04 -18.17
C GLU A 108 17.47 7.52 -18.52
N ALA A 109 16.39 8.22 -18.83
CA ALA A 109 16.32 9.67 -18.69
C ALA A 109 15.13 9.97 -17.79
N SER A 110 15.33 10.77 -16.74
CA SER A 110 14.24 11.15 -15.85
C SER A 110 14.55 12.44 -15.08
N LEU A 111 13.50 13.17 -14.70
CA LEU A 111 13.60 14.38 -13.89
C LEU A 111 13.02 14.16 -12.48
N GLY A 112 13.85 14.41 -11.46
CA GLY A 112 13.46 14.40 -10.05
C GLY A 112 13.46 15.81 -9.42
N ARG A 113 12.95 15.92 -8.19
CA ARG A 113 13.08 17.11 -7.34
C ARG A 113 13.81 16.75 -6.05
N VAL A 114 14.79 17.56 -5.66
CA VAL A 114 15.47 17.46 -4.36
C VAL A 114 15.73 18.84 -3.78
N ARG A 115 15.80 18.94 -2.46
CA ARG A 115 16.22 20.17 -1.77
C ARG A 115 17.73 20.10 -1.51
N VAL A 116 18.51 20.95 -2.18
CA VAL A 116 19.95 21.10 -1.95
C VAL A 116 20.15 22.32 -1.06
N GLY A 117 20.49 22.09 0.21
CA GLY A 117 20.55 23.17 1.21
C GLY A 117 19.17 23.80 1.42
N ARG A 118 18.99 25.04 0.95
CA ARG A 118 17.72 25.78 0.99
C ARG A 118 17.07 25.93 -0.40
N THR A 119 17.67 25.39 -1.46
CA THR A 119 17.23 25.59 -2.84
C THR A 119 16.60 24.31 -3.37
N ASP A 120 15.35 24.40 -3.82
CA ASP A 120 14.74 23.33 -4.59
C ASP A 120 15.40 23.23 -5.95
N THR A 121 15.93 22.04 -6.23
CA THR A 121 16.80 21.74 -7.36
C THR A 121 16.22 20.55 -8.10
N ARG A 122 16.18 20.66 -9.43
CA ARG A 122 15.74 19.59 -10.32
C ARG A 122 16.92 18.70 -10.64
N VAL A 123 16.73 17.40 -10.53
CA VAL A 123 17.78 16.41 -10.75
C VAL A 123 17.49 15.72 -12.06
N LEU A 124 18.32 15.98 -13.07
CA LEU A 124 18.24 15.30 -14.37
C LEU A 124 19.13 14.06 -14.30
N LEU A 125 18.52 12.88 -14.29
CA LEU A 125 19.21 11.60 -14.40
C LEU A 125 19.40 11.30 -15.89
N LEU A 126 20.63 11.00 -16.29
CA LEU A 126 20.99 10.60 -17.66
C LEU A 126 21.75 9.28 -17.65
N GLY A 127 21.26 8.31 -18.42
CA GLY A 127 21.88 7.01 -18.58
C GLY A 127 23.19 7.11 -19.34
N LEU A 128 24.25 6.50 -18.81
CA LEU A 128 25.52 6.39 -19.52
C LEU A 128 25.39 5.76 -20.93
N PRO A 129 24.54 4.72 -21.17
CA PRO A 129 24.25 4.24 -22.52
C PRO A 129 23.69 5.33 -23.46
N LEU A 130 22.86 6.24 -22.95
CA LEU A 130 22.31 7.34 -23.76
C LEU A 130 23.40 8.35 -24.11
N LEU A 131 24.28 8.68 -23.16
CA LEU A 131 25.39 9.62 -23.37
C LEU A 131 26.42 9.10 -24.39
N ARG A 132 26.64 7.77 -24.47
CA ARG A 132 27.55 7.15 -25.45
C ARG A 132 26.92 6.99 -26.84
N ALA A 133 25.67 6.55 -26.92
CA ALA A 133 25.07 6.10 -28.20
C ALA A 133 24.19 7.13 -28.92
N LEU A 134 23.75 8.20 -28.25
CA LEU A 134 22.97 9.27 -28.89
C LEU A 134 23.88 10.38 -29.43
N THR A 135 23.51 10.96 -30.57
CA THR A 135 24.14 12.21 -31.02
C THR A 135 23.78 13.38 -30.10
N ALA A 136 24.50 14.49 -30.16
CA ALA A 136 24.12 15.70 -29.43
C ALA A 136 22.70 16.17 -29.79
N ALA A 137 22.26 16.04 -31.05
CA ALA A 137 20.88 16.33 -31.44
C ALA A 137 19.85 15.38 -30.80
N GLU A 138 20.13 14.08 -30.74
CA GLU A 138 19.24 13.10 -30.12
C GLU A 138 19.21 13.23 -28.59
N LEU A 139 20.37 13.44 -27.96
CA LEU A 139 20.46 13.71 -26.53
C LEU A 139 19.74 15.01 -26.16
N ALA A 140 19.88 16.07 -26.95
CA ALA A 140 19.13 17.30 -26.78
C ALA A 140 17.61 17.07 -26.91
N SER A 141 17.18 16.18 -27.81
CA SER A 141 15.77 15.76 -27.89
C SER A 141 15.31 15.04 -26.62
N VAL A 142 16.11 14.13 -26.05
CA VAL A 142 15.77 13.44 -24.79
C VAL A 142 15.70 14.43 -23.62
N VAL A 143 16.68 15.32 -23.48
CA VAL A 143 16.66 16.36 -22.43
C VAL A 143 15.47 17.31 -22.62
N ALA A 144 15.15 17.70 -23.86
CA ALA A 144 13.98 18.54 -24.14
C ALA A 144 12.67 17.83 -23.80
N HIS A 145 12.56 16.53 -24.07
CA HIS A 145 11.42 15.71 -23.69
C HIS A 145 11.24 15.70 -22.16
N GLU A 146 12.27 15.36 -21.37
CA GLU A 146 12.16 15.31 -19.90
C GLU A 146 11.78 16.65 -19.28
N LEU A 147 12.39 17.75 -19.74
CA LEU A 147 12.10 19.10 -19.23
C LEU A 147 10.70 19.61 -19.63
N ALA A 148 10.19 19.22 -20.80
CA ALA A 148 8.82 19.52 -21.22
C ALA A 148 7.80 18.63 -20.49
N HIS A 149 8.10 17.34 -20.34
CA HIS A 149 7.24 16.35 -19.69
C HIS A 149 6.92 16.73 -18.24
N GLU A 150 7.92 17.20 -17.47
CA GLU A 150 7.69 17.73 -16.11
C GLU A 150 6.62 18.84 -16.09
N ARG A 151 6.62 19.76 -17.06
CA ARG A 151 5.60 20.82 -17.12
C ARG A 151 4.22 20.27 -17.48
N HIS A 152 4.16 19.32 -18.41
CA HIS A 152 2.90 18.71 -18.83
C HIS A 152 2.31 17.79 -17.74
N VAL A 153 3.13 17.32 -16.78
CA VAL A 153 2.74 16.46 -15.64
C VAL A 153 2.57 17.22 -14.33
N GLY A 154 3.09 18.45 -14.19
CA GLY A 154 3.07 19.24 -12.94
C GLY A 154 1.69 19.58 -12.35
N ASP A 155 0.58 19.35 -13.07
CA ASP A 155 -0.77 19.39 -12.51
C ASP A 155 -0.95 18.26 -11.47
N ARG A 156 -1.24 18.63 -10.21
CA ARG A 156 -1.45 17.68 -9.11
C ARG A 156 -2.45 16.56 -9.41
N GLY A 157 -3.47 16.83 -10.22
CA GLY A 157 -4.44 15.82 -10.65
C GLY A 157 -3.83 14.76 -11.58
N VAL A 158 -2.78 15.11 -12.34
CA VAL A 158 -1.98 14.19 -13.17
C VAL A 158 -0.97 13.43 -12.30
N VAL A 159 -0.28 14.11 -11.38
CA VAL A 159 0.64 13.48 -10.41
C VAL A 159 -0.08 12.40 -9.58
N LEU A 160 -1.24 12.74 -8.99
CA LEU A 160 -2.04 11.78 -8.23
C LEU A 160 -2.55 10.63 -9.11
N LEU A 161 -2.93 10.91 -10.36
CA LEU A 161 -3.39 9.87 -11.27
C LEU A 161 -2.26 8.90 -11.65
N ARG A 162 -1.06 9.41 -11.95
CA ARG A 162 0.14 8.60 -12.23
C ARG A 162 0.50 7.73 -11.02
N PHE A 163 0.50 8.32 -9.82
CA PHE A 163 0.68 7.57 -8.57
C PHE A 163 -0.38 6.47 -8.40
N ALA A 164 -1.67 6.79 -8.60
CA ALA A 164 -2.76 5.84 -8.48
C ALA A 164 -2.66 4.71 -9.51
N ARG A 165 -2.28 5.02 -10.76
CA ARG A 165 -2.04 4.04 -11.84
C ARG A 165 -0.90 3.09 -11.47
N ALA A 166 0.27 3.60 -11.11
CA ALA A 166 1.42 2.80 -10.68
C ALA A 166 1.05 1.87 -9.52
N TRP A 167 0.40 2.40 -8.47
CA TRP A 167 -0.02 1.60 -7.31
C TRP A 167 -1.08 0.53 -7.64
N THR A 168 -1.84 0.70 -8.74
CA THR A 168 -2.72 -0.32 -9.31
C THR A 168 -1.93 -1.32 -10.17
N ALA A 169 -0.98 -0.87 -10.99
CA ALA A 169 -0.11 -1.71 -11.81
C ALA A 169 0.71 -2.70 -10.95
N ASP A 170 1.39 -2.24 -9.90
CA ASP A 170 2.07 -3.07 -8.88
C ASP A 170 1.13 -4.16 -8.33
N GLY A 171 -0.14 -3.83 -8.12
CA GLY A 171 -1.18 -4.73 -7.64
C GLY A 171 -1.56 -5.84 -8.63
N LEU A 172 -1.17 -5.70 -9.91
CA LEU A 172 -1.42 -6.64 -10.99
C LEU A 172 -0.19 -7.50 -11.33
N GLU A 173 0.99 -7.27 -10.79
CA GLU A 173 2.17 -8.09 -11.11
C GLU A 173 2.09 -9.48 -10.46
N GLY A 174 1.65 -9.56 -9.20
CA GLY A 174 1.63 -10.79 -8.42
C GLY A 174 0.72 -11.90 -8.97
N ARG A 175 0.97 -13.16 -8.56
CA ARG A 175 0.19 -14.35 -9.00
C ARG A 175 -1.30 -14.33 -8.60
N PHE A 176 -1.67 -13.54 -7.60
CA PHE A 176 -3.05 -13.43 -7.10
C PHE A 176 -3.59 -12.01 -7.33
N ARG A 177 -4.44 -11.86 -8.36
CA ARG A 177 -4.90 -10.55 -8.89
C ARG A 177 -6.41 -10.37 -8.76
N PRO A 178 -6.99 -10.32 -7.53
CA PRO A 178 -8.44 -10.29 -7.32
C PRO A 178 -9.13 -9.05 -7.92
N THR A 179 -8.37 -7.97 -8.16
CA THR A 179 -8.84 -6.69 -8.70
C THR A 179 -8.69 -6.56 -10.21
N ALA A 180 -7.97 -7.47 -10.89
CA ALA A 180 -7.67 -7.37 -12.32
C ALA A 180 -8.88 -7.12 -13.24
N PRO A 181 -10.07 -7.72 -13.01
CA PRO A 181 -11.26 -7.45 -13.84
C PRO A 181 -11.76 -6.01 -13.77
N LEU A 182 -11.50 -5.31 -12.65
CA LEU A 182 -11.90 -3.92 -12.41
C LEU A 182 -10.77 -2.92 -12.69
N ALA A 183 -9.51 -3.35 -12.53
CA ALA A 183 -8.34 -2.51 -12.75
C ALA A 183 -8.15 -2.16 -14.23
N GLY A 184 -8.21 -3.16 -15.13
CA GLY A 184 -7.99 -2.96 -16.56
C GLY A 184 -8.89 -1.88 -17.20
N PRO A 185 -10.20 -1.82 -16.92
CA PRO A 185 -11.06 -0.73 -17.38
C PRO A 185 -10.66 0.66 -16.86
N LEU A 186 -10.27 0.80 -15.58
CA LEU A 186 -9.87 2.08 -14.99
C LEU A 186 -8.50 2.56 -15.49
N LEU A 187 -7.56 1.62 -15.68
CA LEU A 187 -6.26 1.88 -16.30
C LEU A 187 -6.42 2.30 -17.77
N ARG A 188 -7.25 1.59 -18.56
CA ARG A 188 -7.60 2.04 -19.93
C ARG A 188 -8.31 3.40 -19.97
N ALA A 189 -9.16 3.71 -19.00
CA ALA A 189 -9.83 5.01 -18.93
C ALA A 189 -8.87 6.18 -18.60
N SER A 190 -7.78 5.91 -17.89
CA SER A 190 -6.77 6.92 -17.50
C SER A 190 -5.65 7.07 -18.52
N GLN A 191 -5.34 6.02 -19.30
CA GLN A 191 -4.26 6.01 -20.28
C GLN A 191 -4.27 7.19 -21.28
N PRO A 192 -5.42 7.66 -21.84
CA PRO A 192 -5.42 8.79 -22.77
C PRO A 192 -4.95 10.12 -22.17
N GLN A 193 -4.86 10.24 -20.84
CA GLN A 193 -4.35 11.43 -20.17
C GLN A 193 -2.83 11.37 -19.98
N MET A 194 -2.27 10.20 -19.65
CA MET A 194 -0.81 10.01 -19.61
C MET A 194 -0.22 10.22 -21.02
N TRP A 195 -0.81 9.57 -22.02
CA TRP A 195 -0.38 9.68 -23.42
C TRP A 195 -0.39 11.11 -23.97
N ARG A 196 -1.24 12.01 -23.46
CA ARG A 196 -1.23 13.42 -23.90
C ARG A 196 0.03 14.16 -23.45
N ALA A 197 0.42 14.00 -22.19
CA ALA A 197 1.62 14.64 -21.65
C ALA A 197 2.87 14.16 -22.39
N GLU A 198 2.97 12.85 -22.63
CA GLU A 198 4.00 12.20 -23.44
C GLU A 198 4.07 12.77 -24.87
N THR A 199 2.95 12.81 -25.60
CA THR A 199 2.93 13.36 -26.97
C THR A 199 3.18 14.87 -27.03
N ALA A 200 2.86 15.61 -25.96
CA ALA A 200 3.15 17.04 -25.87
C ALA A 200 4.65 17.28 -25.62
N ALA A 201 5.28 16.47 -24.77
CA ALA A 201 6.72 16.47 -24.56
C ALA A 201 7.49 16.05 -25.83
N ASP A 202 7.00 15.06 -26.59
CA ASP A 202 7.54 14.69 -27.91
C ASP A 202 7.44 15.85 -28.92
N ALA A 203 6.34 16.61 -28.91
CA ALA A 203 6.17 17.78 -29.76
C ALA A 203 7.12 18.94 -29.38
N ASP A 204 7.33 19.17 -28.07
CA ASP A 204 8.31 20.14 -27.58
C ASP A 204 9.75 19.71 -27.89
N ALA A 205 10.08 18.43 -27.77
CA ALA A 205 11.36 17.87 -28.17
C ALA A 205 11.62 18.08 -29.67
N ALA A 206 10.64 17.77 -30.53
CA ALA A 206 10.73 18.02 -31.97
C ALA A 206 10.86 19.51 -32.32
N ARG A 207 10.23 20.41 -31.55
CA ARG A 207 10.38 21.87 -31.69
C ARG A 207 11.78 22.36 -31.33
N VAL A 208 12.45 21.73 -30.37
CA VAL A 208 13.78 22.17 -29.86
C VAL A 208 14.94 21.53 -30.63
N ALA A 209 14.86 20.23 -30.90
CA ALA A 209 15.95 19.43 -31.49
C ALA A 209 15.69 19.00 -32.94
N GLY A 210 14.47 19.18 -33.48
CA GLY A 210 14.08 18.76 -34.83
C GLY A 210 13.40 17.38 -34.86
N THR A 211 12.54 17.15 -35.87
CA THR A 211 11.76 15.91 -35.99
C THR A 211 12.64 14.67 -36.19
N GLU A 212 13.65 14.75 -37.05
CA GLU A 212 14.55 13.61 -37.34
C GLU A 212 15.36 13.21 -36.10
N ALA A 213 15.90 14.19 -35.36
CA ALA A 213 16.61 13.93 -34.10
C ALA A 213 15.67 13.30 -33.04
N THR A 214 14.43 13.75 -32.96
CA THR A 214 13.43 13.18 -32.03
C THR A 214 13.05 11.75 -32.42
N ALA A 215 12.84 11.50 -33.71
CA ALA A 215 12.55 10.16 -34.23
C ALA A 215 13.75 9.21 -34.08
N GLY A 216 14.98 9.72 -34.23
CA GLY A 216 16.23 9.01 -33.98
C GLY A 216 16.39 8.62 -32.50
N ALA A 217 16.24 9.59 -31.60
CA ALA A 217 16.30 9.42 -30.15
C ALA A 217 15.29 8.37 -29.66
N LEU A 218 14.03 8.44 -30.10
CA LEU A 218 12.98 7.47 -29.73
C LEU A 218 13.34 6.04 -30.16
N ARG A 219 13.81 5.86 -31.41
CA ARG A 219 14.22 4.54 -31.93
C ARG A 219 15.45 4.00 -31.21
N ARG A 220 16.49 4.82 -31.00
CA ARG A 220 17.73 4.40 -30.32
C ARG A 220 17.51 4.11 -28.84
N THR A 221 16.69 4.89 -28.14
CA THR A 221 16.37 4.64 -26.73
C THR A 221 15.61 3.31 -26.55
N ALA A 222 14.67 2.99 -27.45
CA ALA A 222 13.96 1.71 -27.45
C ALA A 222 14.88 0.52 -27.79
N LEU A 223 15.80 0.72 -28.76
CA LEU A 223 16.83 -0.27 -29.10
C LEU A 223 17.76 -0.53 -27.92
N LEU A 224 18.25 0.53 -27.26
CA LEU A 224 19.16 0.48 -26.11
C LEU A 224 18.56 -0.29 -24.94
N HIS A 225 17.32 0.01 -24.54
CA HIS A 225 16.58 -0.78 -23.55
C HIS A 225 16.56 -2.26 -23.96
N THR A 226 16.12 -2.53 -25.18
CA THR A 226 15.96 -3.91 -25.67
C THR A 226 17.29 -4.68 -25.67
N VAL A 227 18.41 -4.04 -25.95
CA VAL A 227 19.74 -4.69 -25.91
C VAL A 227 20.23 -4.84 -24.46
N LEU A 228 20.10 -3.82 -23.60
CA LEU A 228 20.53 -3.91 -22.21
C LEU A 228 19.72 -4.95 -21.43
N ASP A 229 18.39 -4.93 -21.54
CA ASP A 229 17.49 -5.84 -20.83
C ASP A 229 17.67 -7.31 -21.27
N ASN A 230 17.84 -7.56 -22.58
CA ASN A 230 17.92 -8.95 -23.09
C ASN A 230 19.33 -9.55 -23.12
N LEU A 231 20.38 -8.72 -23.13
CA LEU A 231 21.77 -9.19 -23.16
C LEU A 231 22.54 -8.72 -21.92
N GLY A 232 22.56 -7.41 -21.65
CA GLY A 232 23.30 -6.80 -20.54
C GLY A 232 22.94 -7.38 -19.17
N GLU A 233 21.66 -7.43 -18.80
CA GLU A 233 21.23 -8.04 -17.53
C GLU A 233 21.64 -9.52 -17.44
N SER A 234 21.53 -10.29 -18.52
CA SER A 234 21.93 -11.70 -18.55
C SER A 234 23.44 -11.90 -18.34
N TRP A 235 24.27 -10.98 -18.85
CA TRP A 235 25.72 -10.99 -18.63
C TRP A 235 26.05 -10.62 -17.18
N LEU A 236 25.39 -9.60 -16.63
CA LEU A 236 25.59 -9.14 -15.25
C LEU A 236 25.21 -10.21 -14.23
N ASP A 237 24.01 -10.78 -14.35
CA ASP A 237 23.50 -11.82 -13.44
C ASP A 237 24.43 -13.04 -13.42
N ARG A 238 24.81 -13.56 -14.59
CA ARG A 238 25.66 -14.75 -14.68
C ARG A 238 27.10 -14.50 -14.21
N LEU A 239 27.69 -13.34 -14.52
CA LEU A 239 29.00 -13.00 -13.96
C LEU A 239 28.93 -12.87 -12.43
N ALA A 240 27.85 -12.29 -11.88
CA ALA A 240 27.66 -12.21 -10.44
C ALA A 240 27.50 -13.59 -9.78
N GLU A 241 26.81 -14.54 -10.41
CA GLU A 241 26.74 -15.96 -9.97
C GLU A 241 28.13 -16.61 -9.85
N ASP A 242 29.05 -16.28 -10.77
CA ASP A 242 30.44 -16.75 -10.78
C ASP A 242 31.40 -15.97 -9.85
N GLY A 243 30.91 -14.96 -9.11
CA GLY A 243 31.76 -14.08 -8.31
C GLY A 243 32.64 -13.14 -9.16
N ARG A 244 32.18 -12.81 -10.38
CA ARG A 244 32.85 -11.92 -11.34
C ARG A 244 32.05 -10.62 -11.54
N ARG A 245 32.69 -9.56 -12.05
CA ARG A 245 32.02 -8.35 -12.57
C ARG A 245 32.67 -7.87 -13.88
N PRO A 246 31.90 -7.40 -14.87
CA PRO A 246 32.48 -6.84 -16.09
C PRO A 246 33.06 -5.44 -15.82
N GLU A 247 34.20 -5.11 -16.44
CA GLU A 247 34.78 -3.76 -16.40
C GLU A 247 34.42 -2.92 -17.64
N ASP A 248 34.22 -3.58 -18.78
CA ASP A 248 34.00 -3.01 -20.11
C ASP A 248 32.58 -3.30 -20.65
N VAL A 249 31.60 -3.37 -19.74
CA VAL A 249 30.19 -3.66 -20.07
C VAL A 249 29.59 -2.70 -21.11
N TYR A 250 30.04 -1.44 -21.11
CA TYR A 250 29.59 -0.42 -22.07
C TYR A 250 30.26 -0.57 -23.44
N ASP A 251 31.55 -0.95 -23.50
CA ASP A 251 32.20 -1.27 -24.76
C ASP A 251 31.60 -2.54 -25.38
N ALA A 252 31.23 -3.51 -24.55
CA ALA A 252 30.50 -4.70 -24.99
C ALA A 252 29.08 -4.38 -25.49
N LEU A 253 28.38 -3.45 -24.85
CA LEU A 253 27.09 -2.95 -25.31
C LEU A 253 27.22 -2.25 -26.68
N ASP A 254 28.23 -1.41 -26.85
CA ASP A 254 28.51 -0.72 -28.11
C ASP A 254 28.92 -1.69 -29.22
N ALA A 255 29.74 -2.70 -28.92
CA ALA A 255 30.08 -3.78 -29.85
C ALA A 255 28.83 -4.59 -30.26
N ALA A 256 27.93 -4.86 -29.32
CA ALA A 256 26.66 -5.53 -29.60
C ALA A 256 25.69 -4.65 -30.42
N LEU A 257 25.70 -3.32 -30.24
CA LEU A 257 24.91 -2.40 -31.07
C LEU A 257 25.49 -2.23 -32.48
N ALA A 258 26.82 -2.38 -32.63
CA ALA A 258 27.50 -2.36 -33.93
C ALA A 258 27.30 -3.66 -34.74
N ASP A 259 26.96 -4.79 -34.09
CA ASP A 259 26.63 -6.05 -34.77
C ASP A 259 25.27 -5.94 -35.51
N PRO A 260 25.22 -6.09 -36.85
CA PRO A 260 23.98 -5.95 -37.61
C PRO A 260 22.90 -6.99 -37.27
N HIS A 261 23.27 -8.19 -36.82
CA HIS A 261 22.33 -9.23 -36.42
C HIS A 261 21.72 -8.95 -35.05
N VAL A 262 22.50 -8.44 -34.10
CA VAL A 262 21.98 -8.01 -32.79
C VAL A 262 21.09 -6.80 -32.95
N ALA A 263 21.54 -5.76 -33.67
CA ALA A 263 20.75 -4.58 -33.97
C ALA A 263 19.43 -4.91 -34.69
N HIS A 264 19.47 -5.80 -35.70
CA HIS A 264 18.26 -6.25 -36.40
C HIS A 264 17.32 -7.05 -35.48
N ARG A 265 17.85 -7.96 -34.66
CA ARG A 265 17.05 -8.75 -33.70
C ARG A 265 16.38 -7.86 -32.66
N ALA A 266 17.10 -6.90 -32.11
CA ALA A 266 16.59 -5.96 -31.13
C ALA A 266 15.55 -5.00 -31.76
N ALA A 267 15.81 -4.45 -32.95
CA ALA A 267 14.82 -3.65 -33.68
C ALA A 267 13.54 -4.44 -33.99
N ARG A 268 13.66 -5.73 -34.34
CA ARG A 268 12.50 -6.62 -34.52
C ARG A 268 11.75 -6.85 -33.20
N ALA A 269 12.47 -7.05 -32.10
CA ALA A 269 11.87 -7.19 -30.77
C ALA A 269 11.13 -5.92 -30.31
N VAL A 270 11.68 -4.72 -30.58
CA VAL A 270 10.99 -3.44 -30.36
C VAL A 270 9.68 -3.38 -31.13
N ALA A 271 9.70 -3.70 -32.44
CA ALA A 271 8.49 -3.70 -33.27
C ALA A 271 7.47 -4.79 -32.87
N GLU A 272 7.95 -5.95 -32.39
CA GLU A 272 7.12 -7.07 -31.96
C GLU A 272 6.55 -6.90 -30.54
N ALA A 273 7.18 -6.11 -29.66
CA ALA A 273 6.80 -5.99 -28.25
C ALA A 273 5.33 -5.57 -28.07
N ASP A 274 4.94 -4.44 -28.66
CA ASP A 274 3.58 -3.90 -28.57
C ASP A 274 2.53 -4.76 -29.32
N LEU A 275 2.96 -5.55 -30.32
CA LEU A 275 2.07 -6.34 -31.19
C LEU A 275 1.82 -7.76 -30.67
N LEU A 276 2.85 -8.44 -30.19
CA LEU A 276 2.79 -9.82 -29.70
C LEU A 276 2.48 -9.90 -28.21
N HIS A 277 2.84 -8.87 -27.44
CA HIS A 277 2.61 -8.79 -26.00
C HIS A 277 1.83 -7.52 -25.61
N PRO A 278 0.68 -7.22 -26.26
CA PRO A 278 -0.10 -6.03 -25.98
C PRO A 278 -0.53 -6.02 -24.51
N ASP A 279 -0.23 -4.91 -23.82
CA ASP A 279 -0.52 -4.74 -22.40
C ASP A 279 -2.03 -5.00 -22.13
N PRO A 280 -2.39 -6.11 -21.47
CA PRO A 280 -3.79 -6.50 -21.32
C PRO A 280 -4.56 -5.61 -20.33
N TYR A 281 -3.86 -4.75 -19.59
CA TYR A 281 -4.40 -3.89 -18.55
C TYR A 281 -4.21 -2.39 -18.82
N ALA A 282 -3.42 -2.00 -19.81
CA ALA A 282 -3.02 -0.60 -20.07
C ALA A 282 -2.31 0.05 -18.86
N THR A 283 -1.43 -0.72 -18.23
CA THR A 283 -0.48 -0.30 -17.20
C THR A 283 0.62 0.62 -17.73
N SER A 284 1.07 0.47 -18.98
CA SER A 284 2.07 1.38 -19.57
C SER A 284 1.56 2.82 -19.61
N ASP A 285 2.38 3.74 -19.08
CA ASP A 285 2.12 5.18 -19.08
C ASP A 285 2.52 5.84 -20.41
N HIS A 286 3.44 5.24 -21.17
CA HIS A 286 3.91 5.74 -22.46
C HIS A 286 3.05 5.21 -23.63
N PRO A 287 2.89 5.95 -24.73
CA PRO A 287 2.30 5.41 -25.96
C PRO A 287 3.28 4.46 -26.69
N PRO A 288 2.78 3.47 -27.45
CA PRO A 288 3.59 2.65 -28.36
C PRO A 288 4.51 3.48 -29.26
N LEU A 289 5.71 2.97 -29.57
CA LEU A 289 6.74 3.72 -30.31
C LEU A 289 6.21 4.26 -31.64
N GLU A 290 5.55 3.42 -32.44
CA GLU A 290 4.94 3.80 -33.72
C GLU A 290 3.90 4.93 -33.56
N ARG A 291 3.19 4.97 -32.44
CA ARG A 291 2.21 6.02 -32.14
C ARG A 291 2.88 7.34 -31.77
N ARG A 292 4.02 7.31 -31.07
CA ARG A 292 4.84 8.51 -30.77
C ARG A 292 5.42 9.07 -32.07
N LEU A 293 6.07 8.22 -32.87
CA LEU A 293 6.65 8.58 -34.18
C LEU A 293 5.60 9.20 -35.12
N ALA A 294 4.41 8.60 -35.22
CA ALA A 294 3.33 9.12 -36.06
C ALA A 294 2.67 10.41 -35.54
N ALA A 295 2.91 10.79 -34.28
CA ALA A 295 2.39 12.00 -33.66
C ALA A 295 3.37 13.19 -33.70
N LEU A 296 4.62 12.97 -34.14
CA LEU A 296 5.63 14.03 -34.17
C LEU A 296 5.24 15.16 -35.15
N PRO A 297 5.24 16.43 -34.71
CA PRO A 297 5.10 17.56 -35.62
C PRO A 297 6.34 17.70 -36.51
N HIS A 298 6.16 18.28 -37.70
CA HIS A 298 7.24 18.49 -38.66
C HIS A 298 8.01 19.79 -38.37
N HIS A 299 9.28 19.64 -37.99
CA HIS A 299 10.25 20.69 -37.72
C HIS A 299 11.57 20.32 -38.41
N THR A 300 12.06 21.23 -39.25
CA THR A 300 13.28 21.02 -40.05
C THR A 300 14.51 21.64 -39.39
N GLY A 301 15.64 20.95 -39.56
CA GLY A 301 16.92 21.35 -38.98
C GLY A 301 17.06 20.98 -37.50
N THR A 302 18.30 20.95 -37.05
CA THR A 302 18.68 20.82 -35.63
C THR A 302 19.81 21.81 -35.36
N PRO A 303 19.85 22.50 -34.21
CA PRO A 303 20.95 23.38 -33.84
C PRO A 303 22.15 22.62 -33.23
N TYR A 304 22.02 21.30 -33.06
CA TYR A 304 22.98 20.43 -32.37
C TYR A 304 23.71 19.52 -33.37
N GLY A 305 24.83 18.94 -32.96
CA GLY A 305 25.66 18.09 -33.81
C GLY A 305 25.19 16.63 -33.96
N ASP A 306 25.59 16.00 -35.06
CA ASP A 306 25.34 14.57 -35.37
C ASP A 306 26.37 13.61 -34.75
N THR A 307 27.13 14.04 -33.74
CA THR A 307 28.09 13.22 -32.99
C THR A 307 27.75 13.24 -31.50
N PRO A 308 28.06 12.17 -30.73
CA PRO A 308 27.83 12.16 -29.29
C PRO A 308 28.56 13.29 -28.56
N VAL A 309 28.01 13.72 -27.41
CA VAL A 309 28.65 14.73 -26.58
C VAL A 309 29.88 14.13 -25.89
N PRO A 310 31.08 14.72 -26.01
CA PRO A 310 32.26 14.20 -25.31
C PRO A 310 32.11 14.37 -23.80
N LEU A 311 32.47 13.32 -23.05
CA LEU A 311 32.61 13.37 -21.60
C LEU A 311 34.10 13.33 -21.25
N ARG A 312 34.60 14.36 -20.59
CA ARG A 312 36.01 14.51 -20.20
C ARG A 312 36.41 13.54 -19.10
N THR A 313 35.46 13.15 -18.24
CA THR A 313 35.64 12.18 -17.16
C THR A 313 35.04 10.80 -17.48
N ALA A 314 34.77 10.49 -18.75
CA ALA A 314 34.15 9.26 -19.24
C ALA A 314 34.59 7.99 -18.48
N ALA A 315 35.88 7.69 -18.46
CA ALA A 315 36.44 6.49 -17.80
C ALA A 315 36.13 6.42 -16.29
N ALA A 316 36.07 7.56 -15.59
CA ALA A 316 35.73 7.60 -14.16
C ALA A 316 34.22 7.42 -13.91
N VAL A 317 33.39 7.89 -14.85
CA VAL A 317 31.93 7.69 -14.84
C VAL A 317 31.60 6.23 -15.20
N GLU A 318 32.20 5.68 -16.25
CA GLU A 318 32.08 4.28 -16.69
C GLU A 318 32.47 3.30 -15.59
N ALA A 319 33.65 3.47 -14.99
CA ALA A 319 34.08 2.62 -13.88
C ALA A 319 33.14 2.70 -12.67
N TRP A 320 32.52 3.86 -12.41
CA TRP A 320 31.50 3.99 -11.36
C TRP A 320 30.20 3.28 -11.74
N CYS A 321 29.72 3.47 -12.96
CA CYS A 321 28.49 2.86 -13.48
C CYS A 321 28.59 1.33 -13.57
N ALA A 322 29.72 0.78 -14.04
CA ALA A 322 29.95 -0.67 -14.09
C ALA A 322 29.93 -1.32 -12.70
N ARG A 323 30.48 -0.64 -11.67
CA ARG A 323 30.35 -1.08 -10.27
C ARG A 323 28.90 -0.97 -9.77
N ALA A 324 28.20 0.13 -10.08
CA ALA A 324 26.81 0.32 -9.67
C ALA A 324 25.87 -0.77 -10.24
N LEU A 325 26.11 -1.25 -11.47
CA LEU A 325 25.40 -2.41 -12.04
C LEU A 325 25.66 -3.71 -11.27
N ALA A 326 26.93 -3.99 -10.95
CA ALA A 326 27.32 -5.25 -10.32
C ALA A 326 26.90 -5.40 -8.84
N HIS A 327 26.56 -4.29 -8.17
CA HIS A 327 26.31 -4.27 -6.71
C HIS A 327 24.95 -3.69 -6.30
N GLY A 328 24.22 -3.06 -7.23
CA GLY A 328 23.15 -2.13 -6.92
C GLY A 328 23.70 -0.83 -6.31
N GLU A 329 22.84 0.19 -6.12
CA GLU A 329 23.29 1.46 -5.55
C GLU A 329 23.78 1.32 -4.11
N GLU A 330 25.07 1.56 -3.90
CA GLU A 330 25.73 1.45 -2.60
C GLU A 330 25.03 2.32 -1.54
N ARG A 331 24.60 1.69 -0.44
CA ARG A 331 24.06 2.45 0.70
C ARG A 331 25.20 3.06 1.52
N PRO A 332 25.23 4.39 1.69
CA PRO A 332 26.23 5.05 2.52
C PRO A 332 26.21 4.49 3.95
N GLY A 333 27.39 4.14 4.47
CA GLY A 333 27.54 3.60 5.82
C GLY A 333 27.41 2.07 5.95
N THR A 334 27.22 1.34 4.85
CA THR A 334 27.48 -0.11 4.84
C THR A 334 28.99 -0.32 4.87
N PRO A 335 29.57 -1.10 5.80
CA PRO A 335 31.01 -1.42 5.75
C PRO A 335 31.31 -2.20 4.46
N ALA A 336 32.43 -1.91 3.81
CA ALA A 336 32.82 -2.42 2.49
C ALA A 336 33.26 -3.90 2.49
N SER A 337 32.62 -4.76 3.27
CA SER A 337 33.15 -6.10 3.63
C SER A 337 32.60 -7.28 2.83
N ASP A 338 31.91 -7.04 1.70
CA ASP A 338 31.56 -8.06 0.70
C ASP A 338 31.73 -7.54 -0.75
N THR A 339 31.84 -6.23 -0.99
CA THR A 339 31.87 -5.64 -2.34
C THR A 339 33.22 -5.78 -3.06
N ASP A 340 34.34 -5.83 -2.33
CA ASP A 340 35.68 -6.14 -2.89
C ASP A 340 35.83 -7.62 -3.33
N ALA A 341 34.80 -8.45 -3.15
CA ALA A 341 34.88 -9.90 -3.45
C ALA A 341 34.64 -10.26 -4.92
N LEU A 342 33.99 -9.42 -5.72
CA LEU A 342 33.74 -9.72 -7.15
C LEU A 342 34.99 -9.45 -7.99
N ARG A 343 35.52 -10.51 -8.63
CA ARG A 343 36.72 -10.41 -9.46
C ARG A 343 36.40 -9.63 -10.76
N PRO A 344 37.12 -8.54 -11.07
CA PRO A 344 36.97 -7.88 -12.36
C PRO A 344 37.34 -8.82 -13.52
N VAL A 345 36.57 -8.73 -14.60
CA VAL A 345 36.87 -9.36 -15.89
C VAL A 345 36.53 -8.41 -17.04
N ARG A 346 37.24 -8.57 -18.16
CA ARG A 346 36.89 -7.94 -19.43
C ARG A 346 35.99 -8.87 -20.21
N LEU A 347 34.73 -8.48 -20.43
CA LEU A 347 33.73 -9.28 -21.14
C LEU A 347 34.20 -9.59 -22.56
N LEU A 348 34.77 -8.60 -23.26
CA LEU A 348 35.25 -8.74 -24.64
C LEU A 348 36.53 -9.58 -24.78
N GLU A 349 37.16 -9.95 -23.67
CA GLU A 349 38.34 -10.83 -23.62
C GLU A 349 38.02 -12.21 -23.01
N LEU A 350 36.75 -12.48 -22.65
CA LEU A 350 36.34 -13.79 -22.17
C LEU A 350 36.47 -14.83 -23.30
N PRO A 351 36.83 -16.09 -22.98
CA PRO A 351 36.79 -17.18 -23.95
C PRO A 351 35.41 -17.31 -24.60
N ASP A 352 35.40 -17.71 -25.86
CA ASP A 352 34.17 -17.99 -26.62
C ASP A 352 33.16 -18.87 -25.86
N ASP A 353 33.63 -19.84 -25.08
CA ASP A 353 32.78 -20.76 -24.33
C ASP A 353 32.12 -20.08 -23.12
N ASP A 354 32.84 -19.26 -22.35
CA ASP A 354 32.28 -18.39 -21.32
C ASP A 354 31.20 -17.46 -21.93
N LEU A 355 31.49 -16.82 -23.06
CA LEU A 355 30.54 -15.93 -23.76
C LEU A 355 29.27 -16.67 -24.22
N ARG A 356 29.40 -17.93 -24.67
CA ARG A 356 28.25 -18.78 -25.02
C ARG A 356 27.40 -19.15 -23.79
N GLU A 357 28.01 -19.37 -22.63
CA GLU A 357 27.28 -19.65 -21.39
C GLU A 357 26.55 -18.42 -20.84
N LEU A 358 27.17 -17.23 -20.92
CA LEU A 358 26.54 -15.94 -20.60
C LEU A 358 25.31 -15.67 -21.50
N GLY A 359 25.40 -15.93 -22.80
CA GLY A 359 24.28 -15.85 -23.74
C GLY A 359 23.27 -17.02 -23.68
N GLY A 360 23.37 -17.89 -22.67
CA GLY A 360 22.63 -19.15 -22.60
C GLY A 360 21.11 -19.00 -22.41
N SER A 361 20.37 -18.97 -23.52
CA SER A 361 18.90 -18.96 -23.50
C SER A 361 18.31 -20.17 -22.76
N PRO A 362 17.20 -20.03 -21.99
CA PRO A 362 16.46 -21.17 -21.42
C PRO A 362 15.86 -22.10 -22.50
N LEU A 363 15.86 -21.68 -23.77
CA LEU A 363 15.53 -22.55 -24.91
C LEU A 363 16.67 -23.51 -25.27
N SER A 364 17.94 -23.22 -24.97
CA SER A 364 19.06 -24.07 -25.35
C SER A 364 18.97 -25.49 -24.77
N PRO A 365 18.67 -25.70 -23.46
CA PRO A 365 18.43 -27.04 -22.92
C PRO A 365 17.19 -27.73 -23.51
N ALA A 366 16.18 -26.95 -23.95
CA ALA A 366 14.99 -27.50 -24.60
C ALA A 366 15.30 -27.95 -26.04
N LEU A 367 16.13 -27.19 -26.77
CA LEU A 367 16.56 -27.51 -28.13
C LEU A 367 17.51 -28.71 -28.14
N CYS A 368 18.46 -28.79 -27.21
CA CYS A 368 19.30 -29.97 -26.97
C CYS A 368 18.45 -31.23 -26.79
N ARG A 369 17.45 -31.19 -25.88
CA ARG A 369 16.51 -32.31 -25.68
C ARG A 369 15.64 -32.62 -26.91
N ALA A 370 15.21 -31.60 -27.65
CA ALA A 370 14.34 -31.76 -28.82
C ALA A 370 15.07 -32.30 -30.06
N THR A 371 16.38 -32.07 -30.15
CA THR A 371 17.25 -32.52 -31.26
C THR A 371 18.10 -33.75 -30.90
N GLY A 372 18.14 -34.13 -29.62
CA GLY A 372 18.98 -35.23 -29.13
C GLY A 372 20.48 -34.90 -29.17
N ARG A 373 20.84 -33.62 -28.99
CA ARG A 373 22.22 -33.12 -29.05
C ARG A 373 22.68 -32.64 -27.68
N ASP A 374 23.92 -32.93 -27.34
CA ASP A 374 24.48 -32.60 -26.02
C ASP A 374 24.96 -31.14 -25.93
N THR A 375 25.27 -30.50 -27.07
CA THR A 375 25.70 -29.09 -27.13
C THR A 375 24.64 -28.18 -27.79
N PRO A 376 24.49 -26.92 -27.36
CA PRO A 376 23.59 -25.97 -28.00
C PRO A 376 23.93 -25.69 -29.47
N ALA A 377 25.22 -25.71 -29.83
CA ALA A 377 25.67 -25.47 -31.21
C ALA A 377 25.23 -26.59 -32.15
N GLU A 378 25.42 -27.86 -31.78
CA GLU A 378 24.89 -28.99 -32.53
C GLU A 378 23.37 -29.00 -32.58
N ALA A 379 22.72 -28.62 -31.47
CA ALA A 379 21.26 -28.51 -31.41
C ALA A 379 20.72 -27.45 -32.37
N VAL A 380 21.40 -26.31 -32.50
CA VAL A 380 21.05 -25.27 -33.49
C VAL A 380 21.32 -25.76 -34.92
N SER A 381 22.46 -26.42 -35.18
CA SER A 381 22.74 -26.99 -36.51
C SER A 381 21.66 -28.00 -36.91
N ALA A 382 21.37 -28.99 -36.07
CA ALA A 382 20.35 -30.00 -36.32
C ALA A 382 18.93 -29.39 -36.45
N ALA A 383 18.66 -28.25 -35.80
CA ALA A 383 17.42 -27.51 -35.98
C ALA A 383 17.34 -26.78 -37.33
N LEU A 384 18.45 -26.22 -37.81
CA LEU A 384 18.55 -25.60 -39.13
C LEU A 384 18.45 -26.64 -40.24
N ASP A 385 19.11 -27.79 -40.09
CA ASP A 385 19.00 -28.94 -40.99
C ASP A 385 17.53 -29.40 -41.09
N ALA A 386 16.84 -29.55 -39.94
CA ALA A 386 15.42 -29.90 -39.91
C ALA A 386 14.50 -28.83 -40.56
N ILE A 387 14.89 -27.56 -40.58
CA ILE A 387 14.17 -26.50 -41.30
C ILE A 387 14.43 -26.61 -42.80
N ALA A 388 15.68 -26.80 -43.23
CA ALA A 388 16.06 -26.96 -44.64
C ALA A 388 15.40 -28.20 -45.27
N ASP A 389 15.36 -29.33 -44.54
CA ASP A 389 14.72 -30.58 -44.96
C ASP A 389 13.19 -30.57 -44.84
N GLY A 390 12.59 -29.48 -44.34
CA GLY A 390 11.15 -29.36 -44.13
C GLY A 390 10.57 -30.22 -43.00
N THR A 391 11.41 -30.87 -42.20
CA THR A 391 11.02 -31.75 -41.07
C THR A 391 10.74 -31.00 -39.76
N TRP A 392 10.93 -29.68 -39.73
CA TRP A 392 10.76 -28.78 -38.58
C TRP A 392 9.45 -28.94 -37.79
N THR A 393 8.38 -29.47 -38.39
CA THR A 393 7.11 -29.74 -37.68
C THR A 393 7.23 -30.84 -36.60
N ALA A 394 8.23 -31.71 -36.68
CA ALA A 394 8.56 -32.66 -35.61
C ALA A 394 9.30 -31.94 -34.45
N LEU A 395 10.30 -31.13 -34.79
CA LEU A 395 11.05 -30.30 -33.85
C LEU A 395 10.14 -29.33 -33.08
N ALA A 396 9.23 -28.64 -33.77
CA ALA A 396 8.27 -27.73 -33.17
C ALA A 396 7.38 -28.43 -32.13
N ARG A 397 6.92 -29.65 -32.40
CA ARG A 397 6.15 -30.48 -31.45
C ARG A 397 6.99 -30.96 -30.26
N ALA A 398 8.28 -31.18 -30.45
CA ALA A 398 9.19 -31.53 -29.35
C ALA A 398 9.51 -30.33 -28.44
N LEU A 399 9.47 -29.10 -28.98
CA LEU A 399 9.63 -27.85 -28.23
C LEU A 399 8.33 -27.35 -27.57
N GLU A 400 7.17 -27.72 -28.12
CA GLU A 400 5.82 -27.32 -27.66
C GLU A 400 5.54 -27.52 -26.15
N PRO A 401 6.04 -28.57 -25.45
CA PRO A 401 5.87 -28.73 -24.01
C PRO A 401 6.51 -27.61 -23.18
N VAL A 402 7.56 -26.98 -23.71
CA VAL A 402 8.28 -25.87 -23.05
C VAL A 402 7.62 -24.54 -23.39
N SER A 403 7.19 -24.35 -24.64
CA SER A 403 6.42 -23.17 -25.06
C SER A 403 5.10 -23.00 -24.28
N ALA A 404 4.47 -24.10 -23.89
CA ALA A 404 3.25 -24.11 -23.08
C ALA A 404 3.45 -23.72 -21.60
N ALA A 405 4.69 -23.53 -21.13
CA ALA A 405 4.99 -23.18 -19.73
C ALA A 405 4.81 -21.68 -19.40
N ARG A 406 4.61 -20.80 -20.40
CA ARG A 406 4.10 -19.43 -20.17
C ARG A 406 2.56 -19.47 -20.09
N PRO A 407 1.92 -18.98 -19.01
CA PRO A 407 0.49 -19.20 -18.76
C PRO A 407 -0.42 -18.27 -19.59
N GLY A 408 -0.65 -18.63 -20.86
CA GLY A 408 -1.57 -17.96 -21.78
C GLY A 408 -2.63 -18.90 -22.35
N ARG A 409 -3.88 -18.78 -21.86
CA ARG A 409 -5.10 -19.50 -22.27
C ARG A 409 -5.08 -20.21 -23.65
N ARG A 410 -5.30 -21.53 -23.65
CA ARG A 410 -5.73 -22.29 -24.84
C ARG A 410 -6.99 -21.68 -25.46
N ALA A 411 -6.87 -21.11 -26.66
CA ALA A 411 -8.00 -20.99 -27.58
C ALA A 411 -8.28 -22.36 -28.21
N ARG A 412 -9.57 -22.72 -28.35
CA ARG A 412 -9.98 -23.89 -29.14
C ARG A 412 -9.85 -23.51 -30.63
N PRO A 413 -9.18 -24.32 -31.47
CA PRO A 413 -9.29 -24.16 -32.91
C PRO A 413 -10.63 -24.74 -33.38
N ASP A 414 -11.48 -23.91 -34.00
CA ASP A 414 -12.62 -24.40 -34.77
C ASP A 414 -12.11 -25.14 -36.01
N ARG A 415 -12.66 -26.33 -36.27
CA ARG A 415 -12.36 -27.11 -37.48
C ARG A 415 -13.28 -26.66 -38.63
N PRO A 416 -12.72 -26.27 -39.79
CA PRO A 416 -13.49 -26.19 -41.02
C PRO A 416 -13.48 -27.57 -41.70
N ASP A 417 -14.54 -28.35 -41.56
CA ASP A 417 -14.65 -29.65 -42.25
C ASP A 417 -15.70 -29.60 -43.36
N GLY A 418 -15.22 -29.59 -44.60
CA GLY A 418 -16.04 -29.49 -45.79
C GLY A 418 -15.53 -30.41 -46.90
N ARG A 419 -16.05 -31.64 -46.97
CA ARG A 419 -15.96 -32.48 -48.18
C ARG A 419 -17.24 -33.27 -48.44
N ARG A 420 -17.54 -33.44 -49.74
CA ARG A 420 -18.85 -33.83 -50.29
C ARG A 420 -18.92 -35.31 -50.72
N ARG A 421 -20.16 -35.74 -51.01
CA ARG A 421 -20.64 -36.90 -51.83
C ARG A 421 -20.96 -38.16 -51.00
N ARG A 422 -22.04 -38.92 -51.25
CA ARG A 422 -22.89 -39.08 -52.46
C ARG A 422 -24.41 -39.20 -52.17
N ARG A 423 -25.26 -38.74 -53.12
CA ARG A 423 -26.56 -39.27 -53.68
C ARG A 423 -27.37 -40.30 -52.84
N ARG A 424 -28.72 -40.38 -52.80
CA ARG A 424 -29.93 -39.84 -53.53
C ARG A 424 -31.19 -40.38 -52.76
N PRO A 425 -32.48 -40.10 -53.10
CA PRO A 425 -33.12 -38.97 -53.78
C PRO A 425 -34.38 -38.38 -53.02
N HIS A 426 -35.02 -37.41 -53.68
CA HIS A 426 -36.32 -36.72 -53.43
C HIS A 426 -37.59 -37.64 -53.44
N PRO A 427 -38.86 -37.16 -53.21
CA PRO A 427 -39.38 -35.78 -53.41
C PRO A 427 -40.40 -35.21 -52.37
N GLY A 428 -40.74 -33.90 -52.52
CA GLY A 428 -42.04 -33.34 -52.05
C GLY A 428 -42.05 -31.86 -51.63
N GLY A 429 -42.80 -31.01 -52.34
CA GLY A 429 -43.38 -29.76 -51.78
C GLY A 429 -42.63 -28.42 -51.93
N ARG A 430 -42.97 -27.64 -52.96
CA ARG A 430 -42.79 -26.17 -53.09
C ARG A 430 -44.19 -25.50 -52.92
N PRO A 431 -44.33 -24.15 -52.89
CA PRO A 431 -43.62 -23.13 -52.11
C PRO A 431 -44.58 -22.06 -51.52
N ALA A 432 -44.04 -20.96 -50.95
CA ALA A 432 -44.43 -19.55 -51.19
C ALA A 432 -44.67 -18.63 -49.95
N ARG A 433 -43.92 -17.51 -49.96
CA ARG A 433 -44.29 -16.10 -49.66
C ARG A 433 -45.24 -15.75 -48.51
N GLY A 434 -44.81 -14.79 -47.66
CA GLY A 434 -45.74 -13.88 -46.97
C GLY A 434 -45.24 -13.20 -45.69
N ARG A 435 -44.66 -11.99 -45.80
CA ARG A 435 -44.84 -10.91 -44.80
C ARG A 435 -46.29 -10.38 -44.94
N PRO A 436 -46.93 -9.74 -43.93
CA PRO A 436 -46.32 -8.77 -43.00
C PRO A 436 -46.80 -8.77 -41.53
N ASP A 437 -46.18 -7.84 -40.80
CA ASP A 437 -46.56 -7.14 -39.55
C ASP A 437 -47.98 -6.46 -39.63
N PRO A 438 -48.57 -5.79 -38.61
CA PRO A 438 -48.29 -5.69 -37.16
C PRO A 438 -49.52 -5.91 -36.23
N ARG A 439 -49.31 -5.68 -34.91
CA ARG A 439 -50.22 -5.14 -33.86
C ARG A 439 -50.64 -6.08 -32.70
N ARG A 440 -50.39 -5.53 -31.48
CA ARG A 440 -50.96 -5.81 -30.13
C ARG A 440 -52.52 -5.86 -30.11
N PRO A 441 -53.22 -6.34 -29.05
CA PRO A 441 -52.81 -6.33 -27.62
C PRO A 441 -53.16 -7.59 -26.77
N LEU A 442 -52.98 -7.44 -25.44
CA LEU A 442 -53.35 -8.35 -24.34
C LEU A 442 -54.85 -8.70 -24.30
N ASP A 443 -55.23 -9.87 -23.75
CA ASP A 443 -55.72 -10.01 -22.35
C ASP A 443 -55.86 -11.51 -21.92
N PRO A 444 -56.35 -11.92 -20.71
CA PRO A 444 -55.88 -13.13 -20.04
C PRO A 444 -56.99 -14.19 -19.77
N HIS A 445 -56.68 -15.16 -18.89
CA HIS A 445 -57.50 -16.34 -18.52
C HIS A 445 -57.62 -17.39 -19.64
N ARG A 446 -57.26 -18.66 -19.43
CA ARG A 446 -57.90 -19.56 -18.45
C ARG A 446 -57.02 -20.79 -18.14
N ALA A 447 -57.32 -21.47 -17.04
CA ALA A 447 -56.65 -22.71 -16.64
C ALA A 447 -57.18 -23.95 -17.38
N ALA A 448 -56.30 -24.94 -17.64
CA ALA A 448 -56.60 -26.37 -17.39
C ALA A 448 -55.33 -27.27 -17.48
N HIS A 449 -55.26 -28.20 -16.52
CA HIS A 449 -54.44 -29.43 -16.41
C HIS A 449 -54.74 -30.47 -17.55
N PRO A 450 -54.15 -31.71 -17.59
CA PRO A 450 -53.25 -32.42 -16.63
C PRO A 450 -52.09 -33.31 -17.24
N ARG A 451 -51.40 -34.05 -16.34
CA ARG A 451 -50.84 -35.44 -16.45
C ARG A 451 -49.31 -35.67 -16.52
N ARG A 452 -48.74 -35.96 -15.32
CA ARG A 452 -47.99 -37.18 -14.86
C ARG A 452 -47.82 -38.37 -15.83
N PRO A 453 -46.89 -39.36 -15.59
CA PRO A 453 -46.31 -39.80 -14.29
C PRO A 453 -44.75 -39.87 -14.30
N ALA A 454 -44.00 -40.40 -13.32
CA ALA A 454 -44.27 -41.34 -12.20
C ALA A 454 -43.30 -41.07 -10.99
N ASP A 455 -43.12 -41.88 -9.92
CA ASP A 455 -43.71 -43.15 -9.49
C ASP A 455 -43.79 -43.29 -7.92
N ARG A 456 -43.35 -44.43 -7.36
CA ARG A 456 -43.45 -44.94 -5.96
C ARG A 456 -42.30 -45.96 -5.69
N PRO A 457 -42.17 -46.72 -4.55
CA PRO A 457 -43.12 -47.20 -3.52
C PRO A 457 -42.83 -46.73 -2.05
N LEU A 458 -43.79 -46.67 -1.09
CA LEU A 458 -44.33 -47.74 -0.20
C LEU A 458 -43.25 -48.47 0.64
N ARG A 459 -43.43 -48.88 1.91
CA ARG A 459 -44.57 -49.07 2.84
C ARG A 459 -44.01 -48.86 4.28
N ALA A 460 -44.70 -48.84 5.43
CA ALA A 460 -46.10 -49.03 5.84
C ALA A 460 -46.37 -48.20 7.15
N GLY A 461 -47.43 -48.52 7.93
CA GLY A 461 -47.67 -47.95 9.27
C GLY A 461 -48.42 -48.91 10.21
N ARG A 462 -48.51 -48.59 11.51
CA ARG A 462 -49.31 -49.33 12.51
C ARG A 462 -49.90 -48.37 13.56
N HIS A 463 -51.19 -48.49 13.84
CA HIS A 463 -51.91 -47.75 14.89
C HIS A 463 -51.60 -48.29 16.29
N GLY A 464 -51.73 -47.45 17.33
CA GLY A 464 -51.60 -47.88 18.73
C GLY A 464 -52.04 -46.85 19.79
N ALA A 465 -53.30 -46.97 20.23
CA ALA A 465 -53.87 -46.58 21.53
C ALA A 465 -53.37 -45.32 22.29
N ARG A 466 -54.27 -44.33 22.45
CA ARG A 466 -54.20 -43.35 23.55
C ARG A 466 -54.34 -44.07 24.91
N ARG A 467 -53.36 -43.92 25.82
CA ARG A 467 -53.55 -44.17 27.26
C ARG A 467 -53.38 -42.88 28.06
N ARG A 468 -54.38 -42.55 28.88
CA ARG A 468 -54.30 -41.51 29.93
C ARG A 468 -53.24 -41.93 30.97
N ARG A 469 -52.49 -40.97 31.51
CA ARG A 469 -51.73 -41.11 32.76
C ARG A 469 -51.98 -39.89 33.68
N PRO A 470 -51.81 -40.04 35.01
CA PRO A 470 -52.55 -39.25 35.99
C PRO A 470 -51.86 -37.96 36.44
N ARG A 471 -52.65 -37.08 37.08
CA ARG A 471 -52.17 -35.90 37.81
C ARG A 471 -51.25 -36.31 38.97
N PRO A 472 -50.13 -35.59 39.24
CA PRO A 472 -49.42 -35.71 40.51
C PRO A 472 -50.20 -35.00 41.64
N PRO A 473 -50.05 -35.44 42.91
CA PRO A 473 -50.76 -34.86 44.05
C PRO A 473 -50.18 -33.52 44.51
N ALA A 474 -50.97 -32.80 45.31
CA ALA A 474 -50.60 -31.52 45.90
C ALA A 474 -49.38 -31.63 46.84
N ARG A 475 -48.57 -30.57 46.89
CA ARG A 475 -47.51 -30.39 47.89
C ARG A 475 -48.01 -29.47 49.01
N PRO A 476 -47.69 -29.77 50.28
CA PRO A 476 -48.12 -28.97 51.42
C PRO A 476 -47.29 -27.68 51.59
N ALA A 477 -47.72 -26.85 52.54
CA ALA A 477 -47.35 -25.46 52.72
C ALA A 477 -45.93 -25.18 53.24
N ASP A 478 -45.53 -23.92 53.03
CA ASP A 478 -44.64 -23.06 53.82
C ASP A 478 -43.46 -23.65 54.60
N HIS A 479 -42.27 -23.28 54.14
CA HIS A 479 -41.27 -22.69 55.03
C HIS A 479 -40.61 -21.46 54.37
N HIS A 480 -40.33 -20.46 55.21
CA HIS A 480 -39.86 -19.11 54.88
C HIS A 480 -39.03 -18.95 53.60
N ARG A 481 -39.58 -18.19 52.64
CA ARG A 481 -38.74 -17.36 51.78
C ARG A 481 -38.33 -16.12 52.58
N PRO A 482 -37.03 -15.83 52.76
CA PRO A 482 -36.63 -14.50 53.19
C PRO A 482 -37.01 -13.52 52.07
N GLU A 483 -37.69 -12.44 52.44
CA GLU A 483 -38.07 -11.36 51.53
C GLU A 483 -36.85 -10.45 51.27
N GLY A 484 -35.80 -11.06 50.72
CA GLY A 484 -34.54 -10.43 50.34
C GLY A 484 -34.73 -9.54 49.12
N ASP A 485 -35.14 -8.30 49.40
CA ASP A 485 -35.18 -7.10 48.56
C ASP A 485 -34.63 -7.28 47.13
N ARG A 486 -35.53 -7.25 46.13
CA ARG A 486 -35.20 -7.27 44.70
C ARG A 486 -34.60 -5.94 44.20
N ARG A 487 -33.67 -5.36 44.96
CA ARG A 487 -32.72 -4.38 44.41
C ARG A 487 -31.90 -5.09 43.35
N MET A 488 -32.22 -4.86 42.08
CA MET A 488 -31.39 -5.30 40.98
C MET A 488 -29.99 -4.73 41.18
N ASN A 489 -29.04 -5.60 41.55
CA ASN A 489 -27.69 -5.19 41.87
C ASN A 489 -27.09 -4.39 40.71
N ARG A 490 -27.02 -3.08 40.94
CA ARG A 490 -26.48 -2.09 40.01
C ARG A 490 -25.07 -2.56 39.62
N PRO A 491 -24.69 -2.54 38.32
CA PRO A 491 -23.39 -3.06 37.89
C PRO A 491 -22.26 -2.40 38.68
N GLY A 492 -21.34 -3.20 39.21
CA GLY A 492 -20.33 -2.77 40.17
C GLY A 492 -19.40 -1.64 39.67
N PRO A 493 -18.77 -0.90 40.60
CA PRO A 493 -18.06 0.34 40.28
C PRO A 493 -16.89 0.16 39.31
N ALA A 494 -16.20 -1.00 39.31
CA ALA A 494 -15.05 -1.23 38.42
C ALA A 494 -15.44 -1.27 36.93
N LEU A 495 -16.54 -1.96 36.58
CA LEU A 495 -17.02 -1.98 35.19
C LEU A 495 -17.53 -0.60 34.76
N ARG A 496 -18.14 0.16 35.69
CA ARG A 496 -18.52 1.56 35.44
C ARG A 496 -17.30 2.42 35.16
N LEU A 497 -16.23 2.30 35.96
CA LEU A 497 -15.02 3.10 35.80
C LEU A 497 -14.32 2.81 34.45
N GLY A 498 -14.25 1.54 34.04
CA GLY A 498 -13.72 1.16 32.73
C GLY A 498 -14.57 1.64 31.55
N LEU A 499 -15.90 1.46 31.62
CA LEU A 499 -16.83 1.98 30.61
C LEU A 499 -16.84 3.51 30.57
N PHE A 500 -16.72 4.17 31.73
CA PHE A 500 -16.64 5.62 31.84
C PHE A 500 -15.34 6.15 31.23
N GLY A 501 -14.18 5.55 31.52
CA GLY A 501 -12.92 5.91 30.88
C GLY A 501 -12.96 5.77 29.35
N VAL A 502 -13.54 4.68 28.83
CA VAL A 502 -13.74 4.51 27.38
C VAL A 502 -14.74 5.53 26.83
N ALA A 503 -15.87 5.75 27.50
CA ALA A 503 -16.89 6.72 27.06
C ALA A 503 -16.36 8.15 27.06
N VAL A 504 -15.62 8.58 28.08
CA VAL A 504 -14.94 9.87 28.16
C VAL A 504 -13.88 10.00 27.07
N THR A 505 -13.10 8.94 26.79
CA THR A 505 -12.11 8.96 25.71
C THR A 505 -12.78 9.12 24.35
N VAL A 506 -13.82 8.33 24.05
CA VAL A 506 -14.56 8.38 22.77
C VAL A 506 -15.30 9.71 22.62
N LEU A 507 -15.95 10.20 23.68
CA LEU A 507 -16.64 11.49 23.69
C LEU A 507 -15.64 12.64 23.49
N GLY A 508 -14.49 12.61 24.17
CA GLY A 508 -13.42 13.60 23.99
C GLY A 508 -12.90 13.65 22.55
N HIS A 509 -12.63 12.49 21.94
CA HIS A 509 -12.23 12.42 20.52
C HIS A 509 -13.35 12.90 19.59
N ALA A 510 -14.61 12.55 19.84
CA ALA A 510 -15.75 12.99 19.03
C ALA A 510 -15.99 14.51 19.13
N LEU A 511 -15.86 15.09 20.33
CA LEU A 511 -15.95 16.54 20.55
C LEU A 511 -14.77 17.27 19.90
N PHE A 512 -13.55 16.74 19.99
CA PHE A 512 -12.38 17.33 19.34
C PHE A 512 -12.46 17.27 17.81
N ALA A 513 -12.86 16.14 17.24
CA ALA A 513 -13.09 15.99 15.80
C ALA A 513 -14.25 16.87 15.31
N GLY A 514 -15.33 17.01 16.10
CA GLY A 514 -16.43 17.93 15.81
C GLY A 514 -16.02 19.41 15.89
N TRP A 515 -15.13 19.76 16.82
CA TRP A 515 -14.55 21.10 16.93
C TRP A 515 -13.64 21.43 15.74
N LEU A 516 -12.71 20.53 15.39
CA LEU A 516 -11.87 20.66 14.18
C LEU A 516 -12.73 20.73 12.91
N GLY A 517 -13.76 19.89 12.78
CA GLY A 517 -14.69 19.92 11.65
C GLY A 517 -15.48 21.23 11.55
N LEU A 518 -15.91 21.81 12.68
CA LEU A 518 -16.53 23.14 12.71
C LEU A 518 -15.54 24.25 12.31
N HIS A 519 -14.27 24.13 12.71
CA HIS A 519 -13.22 25.04 12.26
C HIS A 519 -12.93 24.92 10.76
N LEU A 520 -12.89 23.69 10.22
CA LEU A 520 -12.73 23.44 8.79
C LEU A 520 -13.88 24.04 7.97
N VAL A 521 -15.13 23.80 8.37
CA VAL A 521 -16.30 24.40 7.70
C VAL A 521 -16.24 25.93 7.77
N ARG A 522 -15.89 26.52 8.91
CA ARG A 522 -15.72 27.98 9.04
C ARG A 522 -14.59 28.53 8.16
N HIS A 523 -13.49 27.79 8.02
CA HIS A 523 -12.37 28.15 7.17
C HIS A 523 -12.77 28.09 5.68
N GLN A 524 -13.44 27.02 5.26
CA GLN A 524 -13.99 26.86 3.91
C GLN A 524 -15.03 27.95 3.59
N ASP A 525 -16.00 28.18 4.47
CA ASP A 525 -16.98 29.28 4.38
C ASP A 525 -16.30 30.66 4.22
N ALA A 526 -15.17 30.88 4.90
CA ALA A 526 -14.43 32.13 4.81
C ALA A 526 -13.61 32.24 3.51
N ARG A 527 -12.99 31.14 3.07
CA ARG A 527 -12.27 31.01 1.79
C ARG A 527 -13.21 31.16 0.59
N ASP A 528 -14.42 30.61 0.65
CA ASP A 528 -15.45 30.72 -0.41
C ASP A 528 -16.01 32.15 -0.50
N ARG A 529 -16.09 32.87 0.62
CA ARG A 529 -16.40 34.30 0.64
C ARG A 529 -15.23 35.19 0.19
N ALA A 530 -14.01 34.64 0.08
CA ALA A 530 -12.80 35.38 -0.27
C ALA A 530 -12.66 35.56 -1.80
N THR A 531 -13.58 36.32 -2.39
CA THR A 531 -13.71 36.49 -3.84
C THR A 531 -12.80 37.57 -4.43
N SER A 532 -12.34 38.55 -3.64
CA SER A 532 -11.41 39.58 -4.09
C SER A 532 -9.97 39.08 -4.09
N LEU A 533 -9.13 39.64 -4.96
CA LEU A 533 -7.71 39.33 -5.09
C LEU A 533 -6.85 40.54 -4.77
N ALA A 534 -5.80 40.34 -3.97
CA ALA A 534 -4.72 41.28 -3.69
C ALA A 534 -3.37 40.64 -4.02
N VAL A 535 -2.39 41.46 -4.39
CA VAL A 535 -1.00 41.03 -4.51
C VAL A 535 -0.28 41.41 -3.23
N GLY A 536 0.00 40.41 -2.40
CA GLY A 536 0.88 40.55 -1.24
C GLY A 536 2.36 40.45 -1.61
N VAL A 537 3.21 40.83 -0.67
CA VAL A 537 4.65 40.63 -0.72
C VAL A 537 5.07 39.82 0.50
N VAL A 538 5.85 38.76 0.32
CA VAL A 538 6.44 38.00 1.43
C VAL A 538 7.41 38.92 2.19
N VAL A 539 7.22 39.06 3.51
CA VAL A 539 8.02 39.94 4.39
C VAL A 539 8.89 39.20 5.37
N ALA A 540 8.75 37.87 5.43
CA ALA A 540 9.66 36.94 6.08
C ALA A 540 9.24 35.53 5.66
N ASP A 541 10.20 34.70 5.29
CA ASP A 541 10.05 33.26 5.10
C ASP A 541 10.55 32.48 6.33
N GLY A 542 10.17 31.21 6.45
CA GLY A 542 10.58 30.34 7.56
C GLY A 542 10.12 30.80 8.96
N VAL A 543 8.93 31.42 9.07
CA VAL A 543 8.50 32.06 10.32
C VAL A 543 7.70 31.13 11.22
N GLY A 544 8.43 30.37 12.04
CA GLY A 544 7.87 29.42 12.99
C GLY A 544 8.34 28.04 12.61
N ASP A 545 7.42 27.22 12.09
CA ASP A 545 7.76 25.96 11.47
C ASP A 545 8.30 26.24 10.04
N ALA A 546 9.04 25.31 9.44
CA ALA A 546 9.82 25.58 8.21
C ALA A 546 8.98 25.79 6.93
N GLU A 547 7.66 25.75 7.05
CA GLU A 547 6.67 25.79 5.97
C GLU A 547 5.76 27.04 6.06
N ASP A 548 6.17 28.06 6.82
CA ASP A 548 5.41 29.30 7.01
C ASP A 548 6.05 30.55 6.40
N ILE A 549 5.21 31.36 5.76
CA ILE A 549 5.54 32.70 5.29
C ILE A 549 4.69 33.76 5.98
N ARG A 550 5.25 34.95 6.21
CA ARG A 550 4.45 36.16 6.48
C ARG A 550 4.30 36.96 5.20
N VAL A 551 3.08 37.33 4.87
CA VAL A 551 2.77 38.14 3.68
C VAL A 551 2.13 39.46 4.12
N ARG A 552 2.69 40.56 3.63
CA ARG A 552 2.12 41.90 3.73
C ARG A 552 1.32 42.19 2.46
N TRP A 553 0.01 42.36 2.59
CA TRP A 553 -0.90 42.63 1.48
C TRP A 553 -1.78 43.84 1.80
N THR A 554 -2.39 44.45 0.78
CA THR A 554 -3.27 45.62 0.95
C THR A 554 -4.61 45.33 0.29
N ASP A 555 -5.71 45.63 0.98
CA ASP A 555 -7.07 45.41 0.47
C ASP A 555 -7.56 46.54 -0.44
N ASP A 556 -8.77 46.37 -1.00
CA ASP A 556 -9.48 47.34 -1.84
C ASP A 556 -9.82 48.66 -1.14
N GLN A 557 -9.74 48.70 0.19
CA GLN A 557 -9.91 49.90 1.01
C GLN A 557 -8.58 50.59 1.33
N GLY A 558 -7.46 50.08 0.81
CA GLY A 558 -6.11 50.61 1.07
C GLY A 558 -5.55 50.25 2.45
N ARG A 559 -6.17 49.33 3.19
CA ARG A 559 -5.71 48.89 4.50
C ARG A 559 -4.66 47.79 4.31
N THR A 560 -3.49 47.98 4.92
CA THR A 560 -2.40 46.98 4.87
C THR A 560 -2.53 45.96 6.00
N HIS A 561 -2.54 44.69 5.62
CA HIS A 561 -2.59 43.53 6.52
C HIS A 561 -1.24 42.80 6.48
N VAL A 562 -0.85 42.20 7.60
CA VAL A 562 0.31 41.30 7.68
C VAL A 562 -0.14 40.00 8.32
N GLN A 563 -0.12 38.91 7.55
CA GLN A 563 -0.71 37.62 7.94
C GLN A 563 0.28 36.48 7.70
N ARG A 564 0.24 35.45 8.55
CA ARG A 564 0.96 34.18 8.39
C ARG A 564 0.15 33.25 7.48
N PHE A 565 0.81 32.64 6.51
CA PHE A 565 0.26 31.62 5.63
C PHE A 565 1.17 30.39 5.72
N GLY A 566 0.59 29.23 6.03
CA GLY A 566 1.26 27.94 5.81
C GLY A 566 1.24 27.63 4.32
N VAL A 567 2.38 27.23 3.77
CA VAL A 567 2.59 26.94 2.35
C VAL A 567 3.48 25.71 2.20
N TYR A 568 3.11 24.80 1.29
CA TYR A 568 3.84 23.53 1.14
C TYR A 568 5.19 23.69 0.44
N ASP A 569 5.40 24.82 -0.22
CA ASP A 569 6.61 25.11 -0.99
C ASP A 569 7.16 26.48 -0.55
N THR A 570 7.79 26.54 0.63
CA THR A 570 8.49 27.76 1.08
C THR A 570 9.64 28.17 0.15
N GLY A 571 10.18 27.24 -0.65
CA GLY A 571 11.15 27.55 -1.70
C GLY A 571 10.56 28.41 -2.83
N ARG A 572 9.26 28.25 -3.12
CA ARG A 572 8.52 29.05 -4.11
C ARG A 572 8.22 30.48 -3.65
N HIS A 573 8.22 30.74 -2.34
CA HIS A 573 7.72 31.99 -1.74
C HIS A 573 8.75 32.64 -0.80
N THR A 574 9.91 33.03 -1.35
CA THR A 574 10.99 33.69 -0.59
C THR A 574 10.70 35.16 -0.25
N GLU A 575 11.40 35.72 0.75
CA GLU A 575 11.23 37.13 1.15
C GLU A 575 11.38 38.10 -0.06
N GLY A 576 10.45 39.04 -0.16
CA GLY A 576 10.34 39.99 -1.28
C GLY A 576 9.53 39.48 -2.49
N THR A 577 9.20 38.19 -2.57
CA THR A 577 8.38 37.66 -3.68
C THR A 577 6.91 38.09 -3.57
N ARG A 578 6.21 38.09 -4.71
CA ARG A 578 4.77 38.40 -4.79
C ARG A 578 3.95 37.16 -4.45
N PHE A 579 3.08 37.27 -3.46
CA PHE A 579 2.18 36.19 -3.04
C PHE A 579 0.72 36.62 -3.27
N PRO A 580 -0.06 35.92 -4.12
CA PRO A 580 -1.43 36.30 -4.41
C PRO A 580 -2.36 35.87 -3.26
N VAL A 581 -3.10 36.84 -2.70
CA VAL A 581 -4.00 36.65 -1.55
C VAL A 581 -5.45 36.85 -2.00
N ARG A 582 -6.31 35.87 -1.71
CA ARG A 582 -7.77 36.01 -1.76
C ARG A 582 -8.29 36.58 -0.45
N TYR A 583 -9.25 37.49 -0.49
CA TYR A 583 -9.89 38.03 0.71
C TYR A 583 -11.36 38.40 0.43
N ALA A 584 -12.17 38.47 1.48
CA ALA A 584 -13.55 38.96 1.36
C ALA A 584 -13.56 40.50 1.43
N PRO A 585 -14.27 41.22 0.55
CA PRO A 585 -14.38 42.68 0.60
C PRO A 585 -14.73 43.20 2.01
N GLY A 586 -13.91 44.13 2.54
CA GLY A 586 -14.04 44.67 3.90
C GLY A 586 -13.57 43.73 5.03
N GLY A 587 -13.34 42.45 4.77
CA GLY A 587 -12.75 41.49 5.70
C GLY A 587 -11.29 41.78 6.06
N THR A 588 -10.78 41.10 7.08
CA THR A 588 -9.41 41.24 7.61
C THR A 588 -8.56 39.96 7.46
N GLU A 589 -9.17 38.88 6.97
CA GLU A 589 -8.55 37.57 6.80
C GLU A 589 -8.36 37.28 5.31
N GLY A 590 -7.11 37.04 4.94
CA GLY A 590 -6.71 36.58 3.62
C GLY A 590 -6.49 35.07 3.58
N PHE A 591 -6.55 34.51 2.38
CA PHE A 591 -6.35 33.10 2.05
C PHE A 591 -5.37 33.02 0.87
N PRO A 592 -4.59 31.94 0.70
CA PRO A 592 -3.84 31.75 -0.53
C PRO A 592 -4.78 31.75 -1.74
N ALA A 593 -4.47 32.57 -2.75
CA ALA A 593 -5.23 32.58 -3.99
C ALA A 593 -4.95 31.35 -4.85
N ASP A 594 -3.75 30.77 -4.71
CA ASP A 594 -3.39 29.50 -5.33
C ASP A 594 -4.24 28.38 -4.68
N PRO A 595 -5.09 27.67 -5.44
CA PRO A 595 -5.88 26.55 -4.90
C PRO A 595 -5.00 25.42 -4.35
N ASP A 596 -3.74 25.36 -4.76
CA ASP A 596 -2.79 24.33 -4.36
C ASP A 596 -2.19 24.56 -2.96
N GLU A 597 -2.27 25.76 -2.38
CA GLU A 597 -1.83 25.98 -1.00
C GLU A 597 -2.96 25.63 -0.02
N THR A 598 -3.04 24.34 0.34
CA THR A 598 -4.06 23.76 1.24
C THR A 598 -3.57 23.46 2.66
N ALA A 599 -2.35 23.85 3.02
CA ALA A 599 -1.72 23.51 4.31
C ALA A 599 -2.63 23.77 5.53
N ALA A 600 -3.32 24.91 5.57
CA ALA A 600 -4.27 25.25 6.65
C ALA A 600 -5.55 24.38 6.68
N GLU A 601 -5.99 23.81 5.56
CA GLU A 601 -7.11 22.86 5.50
C GLU A 601 -6.65 21.46 5.92
N ASP A 602 -5.45 21.06 5.48
CA ASP A 602 -4.85 19.77 5.81
C ASP A 602 -4.43 19.66 7.28
N ASP A 603 -3.97 20.76 7.90
CA ASP A 603 -3.77 20.90 9.35
C ASP A 603 -5.05 20.60 10.17
N LEU A 604 -6.23 20.81 9.58
CA LEU A 604 -7.51 20.51 10.20
C LEU A 604 -8.00 19.09 9.85
N LEU A 605 -7.78 18.63 8.61
CA LEU A 605 -8.21 17.33 8.12
C LEU A 605 -7.37 16.15 8.64
N VAL A 606 -6.04 16.26 8.61
CA VAL A 606 -5.12 15.17 8.97
C VAL A 606 -5.33 14.71 10.43
N PRO A 607 -5.46 15.60 11.44
CA PRO A 607 -5.75 15.17 12.80
C PRO A 607 -7.12 14.50 12.96
N ILE A 608 -8.15 14.91 12.22
CA ILE A 608 -9.47 14.24 12.23
C ILE A 608 -9.34 12.81 11.71
N LEU A 609 -8.64 12.62 10.59
CA LEU A 609 -8.44 11.30 9.97
C LEU A 609 -7.61 10.38 10.88
N LEU A 610 -6.51 10.87 11.46
CA LEU A 610 -5.68 10.13 12.40
C LEU A 610 -6.45 9.76 13.68
N ALA A 611 -7.22 10.70 14.25
CA ALA A 611 -8.06 10.45 15.41
C ALA A 611 -9.13 9.38 15.12
N GLY A 612 -9.77 9.43 13.95
CA GLY A 612 -10.72 8.41 13.48
C GLY A 612 -10.07 7.02 13.34
N LEU A 613 -8.88 6.96 12.74
CA LEU A 613 -8.11 5.73 12.52
C LEU A 613 -7.72 5.04 13.84
N VAL A 614 -7.50 5.79 14.92
CA VAL A 614 -7.16 5.25 16.26
C VAL A 614 -8.42 4.95 17.08
N ALA A 615 -9.42 5.84 17.07
CA ALA A 615 -10.62 5.70 17.89
C ALA A 615 -11.52 4.54 17.43
N LEU A 616 -11.70 4.34 16.12
CA LEU A 616 -12.59 3.30 15.59
C LEU A 616 -12.16 1.86 15.95
N PRO A 617 -10.89 1.45 15.80
CA PRO A 617 -10.42 0.14 16.25
C PRO A 617 -10.56 -0.04 17.76
N LEU A 618 -10.21 0.99 18.55
CA LEU A 618 -10.27 0.93 20.02
C LEU A 618 -11.72 0.73 20.49
N ALA A 619 -12.66 1.54 19.98
CA ALA A 619 -14.09 1.40 20.23
C ALA A 619 -14.62 0.04 19.76
N GLY A 620 -14.19 -0.44 18.58
CA GLY A 620 -14.57 -1.74 18.04
C GLY A 620 -14.15 -2.92 18.94
N VAL A 621 -12.92 -2.89 19.49
CA VAL A 621 -12.43 -3.92 20.43
C VAL A 621 -13.28 -3.96 21.70
N TRP A 622 -13.60 -2.79 22.27
CA TRP A 622 -14.43 -2.71 23.48
C TRP A 622 -15.89 -3.09 23.23
N GLY A 623 -16.49 -2.59 22.14
CA GLY A 623 -17.86 -2.93 21.74
C GLY A 623 -18.05 -4.42 21.49
N TRP A 624 -17.13 -5.04 20.74
CA TRP A 624 -17.11 -6.50 20.52
C TRP A 624 -16.99 -7.28 21.83
N ARG A 625 -16.11 -6.83 22.74
CA ARG A 625 -15.87 -7.48 24.03
C ARG A 625 -17.09 -7.38 24.95
N GLY A 626 -17.72 -6.20 25.01
CA GLY A 626 -18.97 -5.96 25.74
C GLY A 626 -20.13 -6.80 25.20
N LEU A 627 -20.33 -6.79 23.88
CA LEU A 627 -21.32 -7.64 23.21
C LEU A 627 -21.09 -9.12 23.51
N ARG A 628 -19.85 -9.61 23.42
CA ARG A 628 -19.51 -11.00 23.75
C ARG A 628 -19.80 -11.32 25.22
N PHE A 629 -19.51 -10.42 26.14
CA PHE A 629 -19.85 -10.59 27.56
C PHE A 629 -21.37 -10.70 27.76
N LEU A 630 -22.15 -9.78 27.19
CA LEU A 630 -23.62 -9.78 27.27
C LEU A 630 -24.24 -11.05 26.68
N VAL A 631 -23.79 -11.48 25.50
CA VAL A 631 -24.23 -12.73 24.86
C VAL A 631 -23.85 -13.96 25.70
N THR A 632 -22.63 -13.98 26.25
CA THR A 632 -22.17 -15.11 27.08
C THR A 632 -22.95 -15.21 28.39
N ALA A 633 -23.26 -14.07 29.03
CA ALA A 633 -23.99 -14.00 30.29
C ALA A 633 -25.50 -14.28 30.17
N ARG A 634 -26.03 -14.46 28.95
CA ARG A 634 -27.41 -14.92 28.68
C ARG A 634 -27.56 -16.44 28.68
N PHE A 635 -26.47 -17.22 28.54
CA PHE A 635 -26.56 -18.68 28.61
C PHE A 635 -26.89 -19.14 30.04
N PRO A 636 -27.59 -20.28 30.22
CA PRO A 636 -27.84 -20.85 31.55
C PRO A 636 -26.51 -21.14 32.27
N GLY A 637 -26.41 -20.69 33.52
CA GLY A 637 -25.22 -20.87 34.34
C GLY A 637 -25.16 -22.28 34.94
N ARG A 638 -23.99 -22.93 34.85
CA ARG A 638 -23.71 -24.23 35.50
C ARG A 638 -23.14 -23.99 36.90
N PRO A 639 -23.53 -24.77 37.93
CA PRO A 639 -22.89 -24.69 39.25
C PRO A 639 -21.45 -25.19 39.17
N MET A 640 -20.53 -24.43 39.76
CA MET A 640 -19.12 -24.78 39.99
C MET A 640 -18.70 -24.17 41.34
N THR A 641 -17.56 -24.57 41.87
CA THR A 641 -16.88 -23.80 42.93
C THR A 641 -15.73 -22.98 42.33
N VAL A 642 -15.43 -21.83 42.92
CA VAL A 642 -14.30 -20.98 42.52
C VAL A 642 -13.26 -20.89 43.62
N ARG A 643 -12.00 -20.83 43.21
CA ARG A 643 -10.87 -20.40 44.01
C ARG A 643 -10.17 -19.28 43.27
N VAL A 644 -10.11 -18.09 43.87
CA VAL A 644 -9.42 -16.93 43.27
C VAL A 644 -7.93 -17.11 43.48
N ARG A 645 -7.15 -16.90 42.42
CA ARG A 645 -5.70 -17.16 42.40
C ARG A 645 -4.98 -15.95 41.83
N ARG A 646 -4.06 -15.38 42.60
CA ARG A 646 -3.28 -14.20 42.18
C ARG A 646 -1.92 -14.64 41.67
N ARG A 647 -1.56 -14.23 40.46
CA ARG A 647 -0.25 -14.55 39.87
C ARG A 647 0.57 -13.29 39.63
N THR A 648 1.77 -13.22 40.21
CA THR A 648 2.80 -12.27 39.81
C THR A 648 3.32 -12.59 38.40
N ALA A 649 3.41 -11.56 37.58
CA ALA A 649 4.09 -11.57 36.29
C ALA A 649 4.80 -10.23 36.12
N GLY A 650 5.80 -10.13 35.25
CA GLY A 650 6.58 -8.90 35.02
C GLY A 650 5.79 -7.67 34.54
N ARG A 651 4.47 -7.79 34.31
CA ARG A 651 3.54 -6.68 33.99
C ARG A 651 2.45 -6.50 35.06
N GLY A 652 2.72 -6.88 36.30
CA GLY A 652 1.79 -6.78 37.44
C GLY A 652 1.06 -8.08 37.79
N PRO A 653 0.37 -8.11 38.96
CA PRO A 653 -0.41 -9.25 39.40
C PRO A 653 -1.67 -9.44 38.54
N LYS A 654 -1.93 -10.68 38.12
CA LYS A 654 -3.05 -11.05 37.25
C LYS A 654 -4.04 -11.94 37.99
N THR A 655 -5.33 -11.64 37.87
CA THR A 655 -6.42 -12.42 38.49
C THR A 655 -6.76 -13.65 37.65
N TRP A 656 -6.67 -14.83 38.26
CA TRP A 656 -7.13 -16.09 37.70
C TRP A 656 -8.19 -16.73 38.61
N LEU A 657 -9.11 -17.46 37.99
CA LEU A 657 -10.08 -18.29 38.68
C LEU A 657 -9.73 -19.76 38.42
N GLU A 658 -9.50 -20.51 39.48
CA GLU A 658 -9.50 -21.97 39.49
C GLU A 658 -10.95 -22.41 39.75
N LEU A 659 -11.65 -22.78 38.68
CA LEU A 659 -13.05 -23.23 38.70
C LEU A 659 -13.07 -24.75 38.79
N THR A 660 -13.79 -25.32 39.76
CA THR A 660 -13.95 -26.77 39.90
C THR A 660 -15.40 -27.18 39.64
N ALA A 661 -15.60 -28.10 38.70
CA ALA A 661 -16.90 -28.65 38.35
C ALA A 661 -17.36 -29.71 39.39
N PRO A 662 -18.66 -30.05 39.45
CA PRO A 662 -19.17 -31.09 40.36
C PRO A 662 -18.56 -32.49 40.13
N ASP A 663 -18.00 -32.75 38.95
CA ASP A 663 -17.26 -33.98 38.59
C ASP A 663 -15.76 -33.93 38.97
N GLY A 664 -15.32 -32.86 39.66
CA GLY A 664 -13.92 -32.63 40.03
C GLY A 664 -13.05 -31.99 38.95
N THR A 665 -13.56 -31.80 37.72
CA THR A 665 -12.78 -31.20 36.62
C THR A 665 -12.42 -29.75 36.94
N ARG A 666 -11.12 -29.42 36.85
CA ARG A 666 -10.61 -28.07 37.06
C ARG A 666 -10.44 -27.29 35.75
N HIS A 667 -10.79 -26.01 35.79
CA HIS A 667 -10.60 -25.07 34.70
C HIS A 667 -9.99 -23.76 35.21
N TRP A 668 -8.96 -23.27 34.53
CA TRP A 668 -8.28 -22.03 34.83
C TRP A 668 -8.72 -20.95 33.86
N GLN A 669 -9.37 -19.91 34.36
CA GLN A 669 -9.82 -18.80 33.54
C GLN A 669 -9.29 -17.46 34.06
N ARG A 670 -8.61 -16.71 33.19
CA ARG A 670 -8.22 -15.33 33.48
C ARG A 670 -9.47 -14.45 33.42
N VAL A 671 -9.66 -13.60 34.43
CA VAL A 671 -10.73 -12.60 34.47
C VAL A 671 -10.13 -11.23 34.76
N MET A 672 -10.82 -10.19 34.33
CA MET A 672 -10.54 -8.83 34.78
C MET A 672 -10.78 -8.76 36.29
N TRP A 673 -9.86 -8.11 37.02
CA TRP A 673 -9.99 -7.89 38.44
C TRP A 673 -11.28 -7.14 38.77
N HIS A 674 -11.86 -7.50 39.92
CA HIS A 674 -13.02 -6.84 40.47
C HIS A 674 -12.87 -6.82 42.01
N PRO A 675 -13.25 -5.75 42.71
CA PRO A 675 -13.13 -5.67 44.17
C PRO A 675 -13.70 -6.89 44.89
N ALA A 676 -14.88 -7.35 44.48
CA ALA A 676 -15.55 -8.55 45.01
C ALA A 676 -14.81 -9.89 44.76
N THR A 677 -13.65 -9.92 44.09
CA THR A 677 -12.77 -11.11 44.03
C THR A 677 -11.74 -11.16 45.16
N THR A 678 -11.63 -10.09 45.95
CA THR A 678 -10.67 -9.98 47.06
C THR A 678 -11.09 -10.86 48.24
N ASP A 679 -12.39 -10.88 48.53
CA ASP A 679 -12.98 -11.44 49.75
C ASP A 679 -13.74 -12.75 49.51
N VAL A 680 -13.49 -13.43 48.38
CA VAL A 680 -14.15 -14.69 48.01
C VAL A 680 -13.47 -15.85 48.73
N PRO A 681 -14.15 -16.57 49.64
CA PRO A 681 -13.58 -17.75 50.28
C PRO A 681 -13.21 -18.83 49.26
N ASP A 682 -12.22 -19.64 49.62
CA ASP A 682 -11.88 -20.84 48.85
C ASP A 682 -13.10 -21.75 48.67
N ALA A 683 -13.25 -22.30 47.45
CA ALA A 683 -14.37 -23.14 47.04
C ALA A 683 -15.77 -22.50 47.11
N THR A 684 -15.87 -21.16 47.07
CA THR A 684 -17.17 -20.45 46.98
C THR A 684 -18.02 -20.95 45.80
N PRO A 685 -19.31 -21.28 45.98
CA PRO A 685 -20.19 -21.70 44.89
C PRO A 685 -20.47 -20.54 43.92
N VAL A 686 -20.31 -20.78 42.62
CA VAL A 686 -20.50 -19.81 41.54
C VAL A 686 -21.35 -20.39 40.41
N ARG A 687 -21.89 -19.50 39.56
CA ARG A 687 -22.56 -19.89 38.31
C ARG A 687 -21.69 -19.53 37.10
N VAL A 688 -21.32 -20.52 36.31
CA VAL A 688 -20.47 -20.33 35.12
C VAL A 688 -21.35 -20.36 33.87
N HIS A 689 -21.50 -19.22 33.22
CA HIS A 689 -22.31 -19.00 32.03
C HIS A 689 -21.46 -19.18 30.76
N GLY A 690 -21.79 -20.16 29.91
CA GLY A 690 -21.06 -20.39 28.66
C GLY A 690 -21.55 -21.60 27.88
N ARG A 691 -21.38 -21.57 26.56
CA ARG A 691 -21.90 -22.61 25.64
C ARG A 691 -20.98 -23.84 25.49
N SER A 692 -19.69 -23.72 25.81
CA SER A 692 -18.68 -24.77 25.67
C SER A 692 -17.42 -24.44 26.49
N PRO A 693 -16.72 -25.42 27.10
CA PRO A 693 -15.46 -25.18 27.82
C PRO A 693 -14.34 -24.61 26.93
N ARG A 694 -14.43 -24.74 25.60
CA ARG A 694 -13.47 -24.13 24.65
C ARG A 694 -13.71 -22.64 24.38
N ARG A 695 -14.81 -22.06 24.87
CA ARG A 695 -15.15 -20.64 24.71
C ARG A 695 -15.05 -19.90 26.06
N PRO A 696 -14.73 -18.60 26.08
CA PRO A 696 -14.75 -17.79 27.29
C PRO A 696 -16.11 -17.88 27.99
N ALA A 697 -16.10 -18.21 29.28
CA ALA A 697 -17.28 -18.22 30.14
C ALA A 697 -17.35 -16.94 30.99
N VAL A 698 -18.54 -16.54 31.42
CA VAL A 698 -18.75 -15.47 32.41
C VAL A 698 -19.04 -16.13 33.76
N VAL A 699 -18.25 -15.80 34.78
CA VAL A 699 -18.43 -16.32 36.14
C VAL A 699 -19.28 -15.32 36.93
N ALA A 700 -20.40 -15.79 37.47
CA ALA A 700 -21.25 -15.04 38.38
C ALA A 700 -21.00 -15.51 39.83
N LEU A 701 -20.57 -14.58 40.68
CA LEU A 701 -20.38 -14.74 42.12
C LEU A 701 -21.73 -14.79 42.87
N PRO A 702 -21.77 -15.21 44.14
CA PRO A 702 -23.03 -15.30 44.93
C PRO A 702 -23.81 -14.00 45.05
N ASP A 703 -23.11 -12.85 45.12
CA ASP A 703 -23.65 -11.49 45.13
C ASP A 703 -24.26 -11.06 43.77
N GLY A 704 -24.18 -11.91 42.75
CA GLY A 704 -24.60 -11.61 41.38
C GLY A 704 -23.55 -10.88 40.54
N THR A 705 -22.37 -10.55 41.08
CA THR A 705 -21.27 -9.92 40.34
C THR A 705 -20.80 -10.83 39.22
N ARG A 706 -20.76 -10.31 37.99
CA ARG A 706 -20.35 -11.04 36.78
C ARG A 706 -18.97 -10.61 36.31
N LEU A 707 -18.01 -11.53 36.40
CA LEU A 707 -16.60 -11.28 36.09
C LEU A 707 -16.35 -11.33 34.58
N VAL A 708 -15.61 -10.35 34.05
CA VAL A 708 -15.35 -10.21 32.61
C VAL A 708 -14.16 -11.08 32.19
N PRO A 709 -14.32 -12.05 31.27
CA PRO A 709 -13.26 -13.00 30.96
C PRO A 709 -12.17 -12.43 30.04
N LEU A 710 -10.92 -12.58 30.50
CA LEU A 710 -9.67 -12.23 29.79
C LEU A 710 -9.06 -13.40 29.00
N GLY A 711 -9.88 -14.40 28.62
CA GLY A 711 -9.43 -15.53 27.81
C GLY A 711 -10.40 -16.71 27.78
N ARG A 712 -10.02 -17.75 27.04
CA ARG A 712 -10.67 -19.08 27.06
C ARG A 712 -10.29 -19.80 28.37
N PRO A 713 -11.17 -20.63 28.97
CA PRO A 713 -10.80 -21.52 30.06
C PRO A 713 -9.70 -22.50 29.62
N ARG A 714 -8.82 -22.88 30.55
CA ARG A 714 -7.69 -23.78 30.30
C ARG A 714 -7.78 -24.99 31.24
N HIS A 715 -7.59 -26.19 30.74
CA HIS A 715 -7.54 -27.40 31.58
C HIS A 715 -6.21 -27.52 32.34
N ARG A 716 -5.13 -26.97 31.78
CA ARG A 716 -3.81 -26.91 32.42
C ARG A 716 -3.69 -25.64 33.27
N ARG A 717 -3.10 -25.80 34.46
CA ARG A 717 -2.68 -24.70 35.34
C ARG A 717 -1.76 -23.73 34.58
N PRO A 718 -1.92 -22.40 34.70
CA PRO A 718 -1.01 -21.43 34.10
C PRO A 718 0.41 -21.60 34.66
N ALA A 719 1.42 -21.77 33.79
CA ALA A 719 2.81 -21.95 34.20
C ALA A 719 3.37 -20.70 34.89
N GLY A 720 3.83 -20.83 36.14
CA GLY A 720 4.37 -19.76 36.99
C GLY A 720 3.73 -19.74 38.39
N GLY A 721 4.46 -19.26 39.39
CA GLY A 721 4.00 -19.21 40.78
C GLY A 721 2.76 -18.34 40.99
N PHE A 722 1.94 -18.73 41.95
CA PHE A 722 0.81 -17.94 42.46
C PHE A 722 1.19 -17.42 43.85
N LEU A 723 0.79 -16.19 44.17
CA LEU A 723 1.08 -15.54 45.47
C LEU A 723 0.54 -16.39 46.63
N ASP A 724 -0.61 -17.01 46.44
CA ASP A 724 -1.31 -17.82 47.45
C ASP A 724 -0.67 -19.22 47.65
N GLU A 725 0.35 -19.57 46.86
CA GLU A 725 1.18 -20.78 47.04
C GLU A 725 2.60 -20.47 47.50
N ALA A 726 2.99 -19.19 47.54
CA ALA A 726 4.21 -18.75 48.20
C ALA A 726 3.99 -18.73 49.72
N VAL A 727 3.95 -19.91 50.33
CA VAL A 727 4.24 -20.05 51.76
C VAL A 727 5.61 -19.43 51.99
N ARG A 728 5.68 -18.52 52.97
CA ARG A 728 6.86 -17.76 53.39
C ARG A 728 8.13 -18.61 53.50
N THR A 729 8.97 -18.58 52.47
CA THR A 729 10.38 -19.01 52.52
C THR A 729 11.21 -18.21 51.50
N ASP A 730 11.18 -16.88 51.60
CA ASP A 730 12.16 -16.01 50.91
C ASP A 730 12.72 -14.98 51.91
N LEU A 731 14.02 -14.75 51.86
CA LEU A 731 14.85 -14.08 52.87
C LEU A 731 14.53 -12.58 53.07
N ARG A 732 13.57 -12.03 52.31
CA ARG A 732 13.14 -10.63 52.41
C ARG A 732 12.18 -10.35 53.56
N ASP A 733 11.56 -11.38 54.14
CA ASP A 733 10.75 -11.27 55.36
C ASP A 733 11.63 -11.12 56.65
N ALA A 734 12.96 -11.11 56.53
CA ALA A 734 13.89 -10.92 57.66
C ALA A 734 13.95 -9.46 58.19
N PHE A 735 13.34 -8.50 57.49
CA PHE A 735 13.25 -7.12 57.96
C PHE A 735 11.99 -6.91 58.79
N LEU A 736 12.15 -6.93 60.12
CA LEU A 736 11.14 -6.50 61.07
C LEU A 736 10.79 -5.01 60.85
N LEU A 737 9.74 -4.74 60.09
CA LEU A 737 9.09 -3.43 60.14
C LEU A 737 8.49 -3.23 61.54
N PRO A 738 8.68 -2.06 62.19
CA PRO A 738 8.18 -1.83 63.54
C PRO A 738 6.66 -2.08 63.65
N PRO A 739 6.20 -2.74 64.73
CA PRO A 739 4.77 -2.93 64.96
C PRO A 739 4.08 -1.55 65.04
N GLY A 740 3.08 -1.34 64.19
CA GLY A 740 2.46 -0.03 63.97
C GLY A 740 2.77 0.62 62.62
N THR A 741 3.72 0.07 61.84
CA THR A 741 3.96 0.53 60.46
C THR A 741 2.81 0.10 59.55
N ALA A 742 1.76 0.93 59.48
CA ALA A 742 0.69 0.74 58.53
C ALA A 742 1.26 0.79 57.11
N ALA A 743 1.17 -0.31 56.37
CA ALA A 743 1.52 -0.35 54.96
C ALA A 743 0.62 0.63 54.21
N GLY A 744 1.16 1.80 53.87
CA GLY A 744 0.41 2.85 53.18
C GLY A 744 -0.21 2.30 51.90
N PRO A 745 -1.50 2.54 51.63
CA PRO A 745 -2.22 1.89 50.53
C PRO A 745 -1.48 2.18 49.21
N ALA A 746 -1.03 1.13 48.53
CA ALA A 746 -0.20 1.30 47.34
C ALA A 746 -1.08 1.88 46.22
N LEU A 747 -0.89 3.18 45.97
CA LEU A 747 -1.82 3.98 45.21
C LEU A 747 -2.12 3.37 43.82
N PRO A 748 -3.38 2.93 43.56
CA PRO A 748 -3.76 2.16 42.38
C PRO A 748 -3.34 2.79 41.05
N TRP A 749 -3.34 4.12 41.03
CA TRP A 749 -3.12 4.93 39.85
C TRP A 749 -1.66 4.96 39.38
N ARG A 750 -0.66 4.55 40.19
CA ARG A 750 0.75 4.65 39.79
C ARG A 750 1.09 3.90 38.50
N GLY A 751 0.53 2.70 38.32
CA GLY A 751 0.73 1.94 37.07
C GLY A 751 0.00 2.58 35.87
N ALA A 752 -1.21 3.09 36.09
CA ALA A 752 -1.96 3.81 35.07
C ALA A 752 -1.25 5.10 34.65
N ALA A 753 -0.68 5.84 35.61
CA ALA A 753 0.07 7.06 35.40
C ALA A 753 1.40 6.78 34.66
N TRP A 754 2.11 5.71 35.00
CA TRP A 754 3.30 5.29 34.23
C TRP A 754 2.97 4.89 32.79
N ALA A 755 1.88 4.16 32.59
CA ALA A 755 1.41 3.81 31.24
C ALA A 755 0.96 5.06 30.46
N ALA A 756 0.19 5.94 31.10
CA ALA A 756 -0.23 7.21 30.52
C ALA A 756 0.99 8.06 30.16
N ALA A 757 1.97 8.24 31.05
CA ALA A 757 3.19 9.01 30.80
C ALA A 757 4.07 8.42 29.68
N ALA A 758 4.20 7.09 29.60
CA ALA A 758 4.87 6.44 28.48
C ALA A 758 4.11 6.67 27.17
N GLY A 759 2.78 6.64 27.20
CA GLY A 759 1.91 7.00 26.07
C GLY A 759 1.99 8.48 25.69
N THR A 760 2.06 9.39 26.65
CA THR A 760 2.30 10.83 26.47
C THR A 760 3.62 11.01 25.74
N THR A 761 4.72 10.46 26.28
CA THR A 761 6.06 10.60 25.69
C THR A 761 6.12 10.07 24.26
N LEU A 762 5.56 8.88 24.02
CA LEU A 762 5.51 8.29 22.67
C LEU A 762 4.62 9.12 21.73
N GLY A 763 3.48 9.61 22.21
CA GLY A 763 2.54 10.43 21.45
C GLY A 763 3.12 11.81 21.10
N THR A 764 3.83 12.44 22.03
CA THR A 764 4.54 13.73 21.80
C THR A 764 5.67 13.54 20.80
N ALA A 765 6.52 12.53 20.97
CA ALA A 765 7.58 12.23 20.00
C ALA A 765 7.00 11.94 18.61
N THR A 766 5.95 11.11 18.52
CA THR A 766 5.24 10.82 17.27
C THR A 766 4.66 12.09 16.64
N GLY A 767 4.04 12.95 17.45
CA GLY A 767 3.49 14.24 17.01
C GLY A 767 4.53 15.16 16.39
N ILE A 768 5.62 15.40 17.12
CA ILE A 768 6.74 16.21 16.63
C ILE A 768 7.27 15.67 15.29
N THR A 769 7.36 14.34 15.12
CA THR A 769 7.89 13.72 13.90
C THR A 769 6.92 13.55 12.72
N LEU A 770 5.60 13.57 12.96
CA LEU A 770 4.58 13.33 11.91
C LEU A 770 3.78 14.57 11.53
N THR A 771 3.85 15.63 12.33
CA THR A 771 3.13 16.89 12.10
C THR A 771 4.09 18.08 12.11
N ASP A 772 5.38 17.83 11.82
CA ASP A 772 6.49 18.79 11.82
C ASP A 772 6.40 19.83 12.96
N ALA A 773 6.30 19.31 14.19
CA ALA A 773 6.13 20.05 15.44
C ALA A 773 4.86 20.90 15.61
N SER A 774 3.90 20.88 14.67
CA SER A 774 2.58 21.53 14.78
C SER A 774 1.96 21.32 16.17
N PRO A 775 1.61 22.40 16.91
CA PRO A 775 1.13 22.29 18.28
C PRO A 775 -0.15 21.44 18.38
N THR A 776 -1.06 21.61 17.42
CA THR A 776 -2.37 20.94 17.38
C THR A 776 -2.20 19.44 17.13
N GLY A 777 -1.39 19.08 16.13
CA GLY A 777 -1.06 17.68 15.82
C GLY A 777 -0.32 16.99 16.97
N THR A 778 0.64 17.68 17.57
CA THR A 778 1.42 17.18 18.71
C THR A 778 0.56 16.97 19.95
N ILE A 779 -0.33 17.91 20.30
CA ILE A 779 -1.27 17.75 21.43
C ILE A 779 -2.23 16.58 21.18
N ALA A 780 -2.80 16.47 19.98
CA ALA A 780 -3.71 15.38 19.62
C ALA A 780 -3.06 14.00 19.75
N LEU A 781 -1.84 13.83 19.20
CA LEU A 781 -1.10 12.57 19.28
C LEU A 781 -0.59 12.28 20.70
N THR A 782 -0.22 13.30 21.47
CA THR A 782 0.13 13.17 22.90
C THR A 782 -1.03 12.65 23.74
N LEU A 783 -2.21 13.24 23.60
CA LEU A 783 -3.42 12.84 24.33
C LEU A 783 -3.91 11.45 23.88
N GLY A 784 -3.89 11.19 22.57
CA GLY A 784 -4.22 9.88 22.00
C GLY A 784 -3.28 8.77 22.49
N GLY A 785 -1.97 9.02 22.50
CA GLY A 785 -0.96 8.10 23.02
C GLY A 785 -1.14 7.80 24.51
N ALA A 786 -1.34 8.84 25.33
CA ALA A 786 -1.60 8.71 26.76
C ALA A 786 -2.87 7.88 27.05
N ALA A 787 -3.98 8.20 26.37
CA ALA A 787 -5.24 7.49 26.51
C ALA A 787 -5.14 6.03 26.05
N LEU A 788 -4.47 5.77 24.92
CA LEU A 788 -4.32 4.42 24.37
C LEU A 788 -3.40 3.55 25.24
N ALA A 789 -2.31 4.10 25.79
CA ALA A 789 -1.43 3.38 26.70
C ALA A 789 -2.11 3.10 28.06
N ALA A 790 -2.85 4.08 28.61
CA ALA A 790 -3.67 3.87 29.81
C ALA A 790 -4.78 2.84 29.60
N ALA A 791 -5.45 2.86 28.44
CA ALA A 791 -6.46 1.86 28.06
C ALA A 791 -5.84 0.47 27.85
N ALA A 792 -4.66 0.38 27.24
CA ALA A 792 -3.91 -0.86 27.09
C ALA A 792 -3.45 -1.42 28.44
N TRP A 793 -3.03 -0.56 29.38
CA TRP A 793 -2.73 -0.94 30.76
C TRP A 793 -3.96 -1.46 31.49
N ALA A 794 -5.11 -0.78 31.39
CA ALA A 794 -6.38 -1.24 31.95
C ALA A 794 -6.85 -2.58 31.33
N LEU A 795 -6.64 -2.79 30.02
CA LEU A 795 -6.85 -4.08 29.34
C LEU A 795 -5.86 -5.16 29.80
N SER A 796 -4.66 -4.76 30.23
CA SER A 796 -3.63 -5.68 30.73
C SER A 796 -3.92 -6.19 32.15
N ASP A 797 -4.88 -5.58 32.85
CA ASP A 797 -5.44 -5.99 34.15
C ASP A 797 -4.39 -6.26 35.25
N PRO A 798 -3.65 -5.23 35.69
CA PRO A 798 -2.90 -5.25 36.94
C PRO A 798 -3.81 -4.85 38.11
N GLN A 799 -3.77 -5.59 39.22
CA GLN A 799 -4.40 -5.11 40.45
C GLN A 799 -3.72 -3.82 40.96
N PRO A 800 -4.46 -2.96 41.70
CA PRO A 800 -3.84 -2.16 42.75
C PRO A 800 -3.00 -3.07 43.67
N ARG A 801 -1.85 -2.58 44.14
CA ARG A 801 -1.00 -3.34 45.07
C ARG A 801 -1.49 -3.22 46.51
#